data_AF-A0A9P6YMX8-F1
#
_entry.id   AF-A0A9P6YMX8-F1
#
_cell.length_a   1.000
_cell.length_b   1.000
_cell.length_c   1.000
_cell.angle_alpha   90.00
_cell.angle_beta   90.00
_cell.angle_gamma   90.00
#
_symmetry.space_group_name_H-M   'P 1'
#
loop_
_entity.id
_entity.type
_entity.pdbx_description
1 polymer ?
#
loop_
_entity_poly.entity_id
_entity_poly.type
_entity_poly.pdbx_seq_one_letter_code
_entity_poly.pdbx_strand_id
1 'polypeptide(L)'
;MNTPLLKRNRTVSSQDSTTAREEEEQHYGAYYRYPSSLQPGHFSSLEKLMFFVSSVLLILLFIFVGLYARSSTGHGPPGIISPPKHHHNVTKQVVCLESSCIKTAANILQDVDMALDPCQNFYAYTCNKWIDNHMIPSTQPMVNLPSITTQSIRYRLHQLLLAPYPHSETNALPNPDRILDRQLFDKLTDLYQSCLNSHEEGVKVLYPIFREIQRLVPLEGHDNKGLNNAITYLADRGVWSLFEVKIGPDLLDNPSKPSVHLLPASLPQSDDREGYLHVVSGILELVFKQDNEFGWRSWSSVATARRIIEFEQKWIMESIQMERWETPKELAKEVPGIDWTTWAHGQQSPILADRALLKKIQESTAVNSRTLQMYLIWRTIWTYLDTLGESFKEHRRRLEAIQLGINPDAKPERWETCLSLIDQDSYMGPLLGRYFVLDTHPVIERADLMTQKIVSRLQEKMTNERMIKKLRGMQFEIGYATHASLDIMSVLSLTEYYGAVQTDREASLFDNVKSVKMQSVKQMWKELKQNQMKPPVFNPTSTEVLYRYEYNQVIIPAGVLQFPYFDVQGPEYLYQGTLGWMIGQAVMHGFDQVGKRYNEKGLLGDWWKNAESTCLISQYETFGLDGDQTWNNNFADNGALMLYDSTENITIPGLNHWTKEQLFYIQFARMKCSKSTRKYQLINKNEAPDQYRFAKQLETESENIPLEWRPYLIQYKALKKLINKVTQEIESRGLSVSLLQNDKNIKYYFTGEPPHVKPNIEFTYDTNEAQEEILSRLRTSRPKLEYKTSYSNKDVFSINKSNQSKDVVDIMKELLSMTLEEKSGNEQRRSIVIELEQDNEFFETLLNELTEAHKLQDETAEKFKNQVVTLQTELTRLTSPSQQDMYHWRNIFAVYMDSCIFQNTTNVDKSKRQMQWFLDELNKTNQLKRLKSKESKRCFEQFIALNTQLITVKHYQLLNQTAMRKILKKHDKQSGLSASHVFPQLVSVDQLLDSKLAVMLYASITDKLTSIVPQPDDYACPICMSVAWRPIRLECDHVFCVRCLVKAQKKRMPSCPLCRHPTAVSDATANNLDEGLQNFLKLYFPQEIKMKRRENEREQAIEDIEAMTGKRYTEEQLLRMNSPTKCCIM
;
A
#
# COMPACT_ATOMS: atom_id res chain seq x y z
N MET A 1 -66.62 -14.98 -33.49
CA MET A 1 -67.55 -13.98 -32.92
C MET A 1 -66.73 -12.91 -32.24
N ASN A 2 -66.95 -11.61 -32.42
CA ASN A 2 -67.45 -10.88 -33.59
C ASN A 2 -67.12 -9.38 -33.43
N THR A 3 -66.67 -8.74 -34.51
CA THR A 3 -66.66 -7.28 -34.75
C THR A 3 -65.76 -6.33 -33.89
N PRO A 4 -65.24 -5.23 -34.49
CA PRO A 4 -63.90 -4.70 -34.11
C PRO A 4 -63.75 -3.15 -34.28
N LEU A 5 -62.53 -2.69 -34.60
CA LEU A 5 -62.18 -1.54 -35.48
C LEU A 5 -62.38 -0.07 -35.04
N LEU A 6 -61.24 0.63 -34.95
CA LEU A 6 -60.82 1.81 -35.75
C LEU A 6 -61.74 3.04 -36.02
N LYS A 7 -61.05 4.20 -36.00
CA LYS A 7 -61.18 5.45 -36.81
C LYS A 7 -62.04 6.64 -36.31
N ARG A 8 -61.35 7.79 -36.22
CA ARG A 8 -61.65 9.15 -36.76
C ARG A 8 -63.07 9.72 -36.55
N ASN A 9 -63.22 10.98 -36.11
CA ASN A 9 -62.61 12.16 -36.76
C ASN A 9 -62.52 13.43 -35.86
N ARG A 10 -61.83 14.45 -36.40
CA ARG A 10 -62.01 15.92 -36.23
C ARG A 10 -63.43 16.37 -35.83
N THR A 11 -63.73 17.50 -35.17
CA THR A 11 -63.03 18.74 -34.68
C THR A 11 -64.09 19.60 -33.94
N VAL A 12 -63.86 20.60 -33.05
CA VAL A 12 -62.69 21.15 -32.28
C VAL A 12 -63.25 22.23 -31.32
N SER A 13 -62.46 22.72 -30.34
CA SER A 13 -62.71 23.89 -29.44
C SER A 13 -63.92 23.81 -28.48
N SER A 14 -63.93 24.43 -27.29
CA SER A 14 -62.88 25.05 -26.46
C SER A 14 -63.40 25.39 -25.05
N GLN A 15 -62.53 25.28 -24.04
CA GLN A 15 -62.48 26.08 -22.80
C GLN A 15 -63.68 26.14 -21.83
N ASP A 16 -63.42 25.63 -20.63
CA ASP A 16 -63.51 26.34 -19.33
C ASP A 16 -64.82 27.05 -18.94
N SER A 17 -65.52 26.48 -17.94
CA SER A 17 -66.45 27.22 -17.09
C SER A 17 -66.39 26.78 -15.62
N THR A 18 -65.93 27.71 -14.78
CA THR A 18 -66.45 28.09 -13.45
C THR A 18 -67.33 27.11 -12.65
N THR A 19 -66.82 26.67 -11.48
CA THR A 19 -67.47 26.70 -10.13
C THR A 19 -69.02 26.70 -10.07
N ALA A 20 -69.70 25.83 -9.31
CA ALA A 20 -69.58 25.71 -7.84
C ALA A 20 -70.50 24.62 -7.22
N ARG A 21 -70.31 24.38 -5.91
CA ARG A 21 -71.20 23.74 -4.88
C ARG A 21 -71.21 22.20 -4.74
N GLU A 22 -71.36 21.79 -3.47
CA GLU A 22 -71.74 20.48 -2.88
C GLU A 22 -71.03 19.21 -3.43
N GLU A 23 -70.17 18.53 -2.66
CA GLU A 23 -70.48 17.53 -1.60
C GLU A 23 -71.15 16.25 -2.16
N GLU A 24 -70.67 15.03 -1.88
CA GLU A 24 -69.78 14.51 -0.83
C GLU A 24 -68.73 13.51 -1.40
N GLU A 25 -67.53 13.39 -0.80
CA GLU A 25 -67.00 12.05 -0.44
C GLU A 25 -65.80 12.08 0.54
N GLN A 26 -65.69 10.98 1.28
CA GLN A 26 -64.87 10.70 2.45
C GLN A 26 -63.35 10.85 2.26
N HIS A 27 -62.64 11.41 3.26
CA HIS A 27 -61.26 11.01 3.59
C HIS A 27 -60.98 11.16 5.10
N TYR A 28 -60.36 10.13 5.70
CA TYR A 28 -60.09 10.07 7.15
C TYR A 28 -58.80 10.80 7.51
N GLY A 29 -58.89 11.86 8.34
CA GLY A 29 -57.74 12.52 8.97
C GLY A 29 -57.90 12.54 10.48
N ALA A 30 -56.94 11.95 11.22
CA ALA A 30 -56.89 11.98 12.68
C ALA A 30 -55.62 12.72 13.14
N TYR A 31 -55.80 13.82 13.88
CA TYR A 31 -54.72 14.73 14.28
C TYR A 31 -54.06 14.33 15.60
N TYR A 32 -52.73 14.49 15.67
CA TYR A 32 -52.08 14.91 16.91
C TYR A 32 -52.27 16.43 17.08
N ARG A 33 -52.76 16.87 18.25
CA ARG A 33 -52.85 18.30 18.60
C ARG A 33 -51.67 18.71 19.48
N TYR A 34 -50.99 19.79 19.12
CA TYR A 34 -50.06 20.48 20.01
C TYR A 34 -50.81 21.31 21.08
N PRO A 35 -50.22 21.52 22.27
CA PRO A 35 -50.80 22.36 23.31
C PRO A 35 -50.80 23.86 22.91
N SER A 36 -51.69 24.63 23.55
CA SER A 36 -52.00 26.02 23.23
C SER A 36 -50.91 27.06 23.56
N SER A 37 -49.72 26.63 24.01
CA SER A 37 -48.58 27.50 24.32
C SER A 37 -47.71 27.90 23.11
N LEU A 38 -48.02 27.39 21.91
CA LEU A 38 -47.19 27.51 20.71
C LEU A 38 -47.81 28.33 19.56
N GLN A 39 -48.79 29.20 19.85
CA GLN A 39 -49.33 30.13 18.85
C GLN A 39 -48.48 31.42 18.77
N PRO A 40 -48.01 31.85 17.58
CA PRO A 40 -47.22 33.07 17.45
C PRO A 40 -48.01 34.33 17.83
N GLY A 41 -47.40 35.20 18.65
CA GLY A 41 -47.89 36.56 18.92
C GLY A 41 -47.99 36.95 20.41
N HIS A 42 -48.10 35.99 21.33
CA HIS A 42 -48.30 36.27 22.76
C HIS A 42 -47.04 35.98 23.61
N PHE A 43 -46.05 36.88 23.54
CA PHE A 43 -44.92 36.86 24.49
C PHE A 43 -45.39 37.13 25.93
N SER A 44 -44.95 36.30 26.86
CA SER A 44 -45.16 36.44 28.29
C SER A 44 -44.46 37.68 28.87
N SER A 45 -44.86 38.09 30.07
CA SER A 45 -44.19 39.19 30.80
C SER A 45 -42.72 38.88 31.11
N LEU A 46 -42.36 37.60 31.26
CA LEU A 46 -40.98 37.16 31.50
C LEU A 46 -40.12 37.30 30.24
N GLU A 47 -40.63 36.90 29.07
CA GLU A 47 -39.91 37.06 27.80
C GLU A 47 -39.73 38.53 27.41
N LYS A 48 -40.74 39.37 27.67
CA LYS A 48 -40.64 40.82 27.50
C LYS A 48 -39.57 41.44 28.42
N LEU A 49 -39.49 40.98 29.67
CA LEU A 49 -38.44 41.38 30.61
C LEU A 49 -37.05 40.91 30.15
N MET A 50 -36.92 39.66 29.71
CA MET A 50 -35.68 39.10 29.16
C MET A 50 -35.18 39.89 27.94
N PHE A 51 -36.08 40.24 27.01
CA PHE A 51 -35.75 41.02 25.81
C PHE A 51 -35.35 42.47 26.15
N PHE A 52 -35.98 43.07 27.17
CA PHE A 52 -35.58 44.38 27.69
C PHE A 52 -34.19 44.33 28.34
N VAL A 53 -33.93 43.33 29.19
CA VAL A 53 -32.62 43.14 29.86
C VAL A 53 -31.51 42.87 28.85
N SER A 54 -31.73 42.01 27.83
CA SER A 54 -30.72 41.78 26.79
C SER A 54 -30.45 43.04 25.96
N SER A 55 -31.48 43.84 25.66
CA SER A 55 -31.32 45.12 24.96
C SER A 55 -30.50 46.13 25.78
N VAL A 56 -30.74 46.22 27.09
CA VAL A 56 -29.97 47.09 28.00
C VAL A 56 -28.51 46.63 28.11
N LEU A 57 -28.27 45.32 28.23
CA LEU A 57 -26.91 44.75 28.24
C LEU A 57 -26.17 45.02 26.92
N LEU A 58 -26.84 44.95 25.77
CA LEU A 58 -26.27 45.27 24.47
C LEU A 58 -25.85 46.75 24.38
N ILE A 59 -26.70 47.66 24.88
CA ILE A 59 -26.40 49.10 24.93
C ILE A 59 -25.20 49.38 25.85
N LEU A 60 -25.16 48.74 27.03
CA LEU A 60 -24.01 48.85 27.95
C LEU A 60 -22.71 48.32 27.33
N LEU A 61 -22.76 47.22 26.56
CA LEU A 61 -21.62 46.70 25.82
C LEU A 61 -21.09 47.73 24.80
N PHE A 62 -21.97 48.35 24.00
CA PHE A 62 -21.57 49.39 23.04
C PHE A 62 -20.99 50.64 23.73
N ILE A 63 -21.54 51.05 24.87
CA ILE A 63 -20.97 52.14 25.69
C ILE A 63 -19.57 51.76 26.18
N PHE A 64 -19.38 50.53 26.68
CA PHE A 64 -18.09 50.06 27.20
C PHE A 64 -17.01 49.98 26.09
N VAL A 65 -17.37 49.45 24.91
CA VAL A 65 -16.49 49.44 23.73
C VAL A 65 -16.15 50.86 23.26
N GLY A 66 -17.12 51.78 23.25
CA GLY A 66 -16.90 53.19 22.90
C GLY A 66 -15.99 53.93 23.89
N LEU A 67 -16.07 53.62 25.19
CA LEU A 67 -15.17 54.15 26.21
C LEU A 67 -13.76 53.55 26.10
N TYR A 68 -13.65 52.23 25.88
CA TYR A 68 -12.37 51.55 25.70
C TYR A 68 -11.60 52.09 24.48
N ALA A 69 -12.26 52.22 23.33
CA ALA A 69 -11.70 52.80 22.11
C ALA A 69 -11.30 54.29 22.24
N ARG A 70 -11.84 55.00 23.25
CA ARG A 70 -11.49 56.39 23.57
C ARG A 70 -10.38 56.51 24.62
N SER A 71 -10.07 55.42 25.34
CA SER A 71 -8.94 55.36 26.29
C SER A 71 -7.63 54.93 25.63
N SER A 72 -7.68 54.20 24.51
CA SER A 72 -6.49 53.68 23.81
C SER A 72 -5.76 54.71 22.94
N THR A 73 -6.27 55.93 22.78
CA THR A 73 -5.61 57.03 22.04
C THR A 73 -4.70 57.86 22.95
N GLY A 74 -3.72 57.21 23.59
CA GLY A 74 -2.80 57.88 24.52
C GLY A 74 -1.40 57.23 24.58
N HIS A 75 -0.38 58.05 24.27
CA HIS A 75 1.06 57.79 24.44
C HIS A 75 1.69 56.72 23.53
N GLY A 76 2.44 57.17 22.52
CA GLY A 76 3.44 56.36 21.80
C GLY A 76 4.87 56.79 22.20
N PRO A 77 5.80 55.86 22.47
CA PRO A 77 7.20 56.18 22.73
C PRO A 77 7.98 56.48 21.43
N PRO A 78 9.14 57.18 21.49
CA PRO A 78 9.81 57.71 20.31
C PRO A 78 10.84 56.75 19.67
N GLY A 79 10.85 56.75 18.33
CA GLY A 79 12.08 56.72 17.52
C GLY A 79 12.93 55.45 17.48
N ILE A 80 12.69 54.60 16.47
CA ILE A 80 13.72 53.72 15.90
C ILE A 80 13.88 54.07 14.41
N ILE A 81 15.13 54.20 13.96
CA ILE A 81 15.48 54.72 12.62
C ILE A 81 15.31 53.62 11.56
N SER A 82 14.67 53.96 10.43
CA SER A 82 14.47 53.04 9.30
C SER A 82 15.59 53.15 8.25
N PRO A 83 16.14 52.04 7.74
CA PRO A 83 16.89 52.01 6.47
C PRO A 83 15.95 52.28 5.26
N PRO A 84 16.48 52.58 4.06
CA PRO A 84 15.72 53.29 3.03
C PRO A 84 14.65 52.46 2.30
N LYS A 85 13.64 53.19 1.79
CA LYS A 85 12.50 52.65 1.04
C LYS A 85 12.92 52.05 -0.31
N HIS A 86 12.94 50.73 -0.42
CA HIS A 86 12.77 50.10 -1.74
C HIS A 86 11.29 50.14 -2.15
N HIS A 87 11.00 50.80 -3.27
CA HIS A 87 9.69 50.77 -3.90
C HIS A 87 9.43 49.40 -4.55
N HIS A 88 9.01 48.43 -3.75
CA HIS A 88 8.29 47.27 -4.30
C HIS A 88 6.84 47.68 -4.62
N ASN A 89 6.44 47.48 -5.87
CA ASN A 89 5.02 47.52 -6.23
C ASN A 89 4.32 46.37 -5.51
N VAL A 90 3.58 46.68 -4.43
CA VAL A 90 2.72 45.73 -3.75
C VAL A 90 1.56 45.40 -4.68
N THR A 91 1.70 44.32 -5.46
CA THR A 91 0.56 43.68 -6.11
C THR A 91 -0.44 43.29 -5.02
N LYS A 92 -1.68 43.79 -5.11
CA LYS A 92 -2.73 43.47 -4.14
C LYS A 92 -2.87 41.94 -4.05
N GLN A 93 -2.55 41.37 -2.88
CA GLN A 93 -2.90 40.00 -2.58
C GLN A 93 -4.43 39.88 -2.60
N VAL A 94 -4.92 38.87 -3.31
CA VAL A 94 -6.35 38.57 -3.36
C VAL A 94 -6.63 37.53 -2.28
N VAL A 95 -7.53 37.85 -1.35
CA VAL A 95 -7.99 36.89 -0.34
C VAL A 95 -9.21 36.16 -0.88
N CYS A 96 -9.15 34.83 -0.96
CA CYS A 96 -10.32 34.04 -1.33
C CYS A 96 -11.29 33.93 -0.15
N LEU A 97 -12.52 34.40 -0.36
CA LEU A 97 -13.61 34.36 0.63
C LEU A 97 -14.77 33.44 0.21
N GLU A 98 -14.56 32.63 -0.83
CA GLU A 98 -15.55 31.66 -1.31
C GLU A 98 -15.76 30.50 -0.31
N SER A 99 -16.92 29.83 -0.40
CA SER A 99 -17.31 28.80 0.57
C SER A 99 -16.29 27.65 0.65
N SER A 100 -15.72 27.24 -0.49
CA SER A 100 -14.69 26.20 -0.55
C SER A 100 -13.38 26.64 0.12
N CYS A 101 -12.96 27.89 -0.08
CA CYS A 101 -11.79 28.48 0.57
C CYS A 101 -11.95 28.53 2.10
N ILE A 102 -13.09 29.03 2.58
CA ILE A 102 -13.38 29.14 4.02
C ILE A 102 -13.47 27.75 4.67
N LYS A 103 -14.16 26.80 4.05
CA LYS A 103 -14.21 25.40 4.54
C LYS A 103 -12.84 24.75 4.57
N THR A 104 -12.02 24.95 3.55
CA THR A 104 -10.66 24.38 3.51
C THR A 104 -9.76 25.01 4.59
N ALA A 105 -9.89 26.32 4.82
CA ALA A 105 -9.20 27.02 5.91
C ALA A 105 -9.57 26.46 7.29
N ALA A 106 -10.87 26.33 7.57
CA ALA A 106 -11.37 25.79 8.83
C ALA A 106 -10.86 24.36 9.08
N ASN A 107 -10.95 23.49 8.07
CA ASN A 107 -10.52 22.10 8.19
C ASN A 107 -8.99 21.99 8.39
N ILE A 108 -8.16 22.79 7.70
CA ILE A 108 -6.70 22.82 7.93
C ILE A 108 -6.40 23.27 9.38
N LEU A 109 -7.05 24.33 9.86
CA LEU A 109 -6.82 24.87 11.22
C LEU A 109 -7.33 23.93 12.33
N GLN A 110 -8.32 23.09 12.04
CA GLN A 110 -8.81 22.05 12.95
C GLN A 110 -7.87 20.83 13.02
N ASP A 111 -7.33 20.41 11.89
CA ASP A 111 -6.54 19.17 11.78
C ASP A 111 -5.07 19.34 12.17
N VAL A 112 -4.46 20.49 11.86
CA VAL A 112 -3.03 20.71 12.05
C VAL A 112 -2.69 21.01 13.51
N ASP A 113 -1.71 20.29 14.04
CA ASP A 113 -1.17 20.52 15.37
C ASP A 113 0.06 21.42 15.39
N MET A 114 -0.21 22.73 15.38
CA MET A 114 0.80 23.79 15.52
C MET A 114 1.62 23.76 16.82
N ALA A 115 1.32 22.86 17.77
CA ALA A 115 2.17 22.60 18.94
C ALA A 115 3.32 21.62 18.66
N LEU A 116 3.28 20.88 17.55
CA LEU A 116 4.30 19.92 17.14
C LEU A 116 5.29 20.54 16.14
N ASP A 117 6.51 20.01 16.11
CA ASP A 117 7.52 20.38 15.12
C ASP A 117 7.28 19.61 13.79
N PRO A 118 6.93 20.30 12.68
CA PRO A 118 6.73 19.66 11.39
C PRO A 118 7.99 18.98 10.84
N CYS A 119 9.19 19.39 11.28
CA CYS A 119 10.46 18.77 10.88
C CYS A 119 10.78 17.48 11.65
N GLN A 120 10.12 17.20 12.77
CA GLN A 120 10.29 15.95 13.53
C GLN A 120 9.30 14.87 13.10
N ASN A 121 8.02 15.23 12.94
CA ASN A 121 7.00 14.29 12.46
C ASN A 121 5.86 15.03 11.75
N PHE A 122 6.02 15.23 10.44
CA PHE A 122 5.05 15.94 9.61
C PHE A 122 3.66 15.25 9.56
N TYR A 123 3.61 13.92 9.70
CA TYR A 123 2.33 13.19 9.78
C TYR A 123 1.60 13.50 11.07
N ALA A 124 2.27 13.45 12.22
CA ALA A 124 1.68 13.81 13.51
C ALA A 124 1.21 15.28 13.52
N TYR A 125 2.04 16.18 12.98
CA TYR A 125 1.74 17.59 12.81
C TYR A 125 0.49 17.85 11.95
N THR A 126 0.22 17.05 10.92
CA THR A 126 -0.94 17.27 10.02
C THR A 126 -2.18 16.42 10.33
N CYS A 127 -2.01 15.29 11.03
CA CYS A 127 -3.07 14.28 11.19
C CYS A 127 -3.50 13.98 12.62
N ASN A 128 -2.76 14.35 13.69
CA ASN A 128 -3.14 13.92 15.05
C ASN A 128 -4.55 14.39 15.44
N LYS A 129 -4.87 15.69 15.30
CA LYS A 129 -6.21 16.21 15.63
C LYS A 129 -7.28 15.68 14.68
N TRP A 130 -6.95 15.44 13.41
CA TRP A 130 -7.86 14.77 12.47
C TRP A 130 -8.21 13.37 13.00
N ILE A 131 -7.20 12.59 13.39
CA ILE A 131 -7.36 11.24 13.94
C ILE A 131 -8.15 11.29 15.25
N ASP A 132 -7.92 12.25 16.14
CA ASP A 132 -8.69 12.37 17.39
C ASP A 132 -10.17 12.72 17.12
N ASN A 133 -10.43 13.67 16.22
CA ASN A 133 -11.78 14.15 15.89
C ASN A 133 -12.62 13.13 15.09
N HIS A 134 -12.01 12.21 14.34
CA HIS A 134 -12.74 11.25 13.50
C HIS A 134 -12.95 9.90 14.21
N MET A 135 -14.16 9.34 14.08
CA MET A 135 -14.49 8.00 14.57
C MET A 135 -14.61 7.02 13.39
N ILE A 136 -14.18 5.78 13.58
CA ILE A 136 -14.36 4.71 12.59
C ILE A 136 -15.84 4.29 12.63
N PRO A 137 -16.59 4.31 11.50
CA PRO A 137 -17.96 3.82 11.47
C PRO A 137 -18.04 2.34 11.85
N SER A 138 -19.08 1.92 12.58
CA SER A 138 -19.20 0.54 13.09
C SER A 138 -19.34 -0.54 12.00
N THR A 139 -19.56 -0.13 10.76
CA THR A 139 -19.67 -0.97 9.54
C THR A 139 -18.42 -0.92 8.66
N GLN A 140 -17.42 -0.09 8.98
CA GLN A 140 -16.23 0.13 8.17
C GLN A 140 -14.94 -0.19 8.95
N PRO A 141 -13.85 -0.60 8.28
CA PRO A 141 -12.60 -0.93 8.95
C PRO A 141 -11.65 0.27 9.10
N MET A 142 -11.98 1.39 8.49
CA MET A 142 -11.24 2.64 8.58
C MET A 142 -12.15 3.85 8.34
N VAL A 143 -11.62 5.02 8.65
CA VAL A 143 -12.06 6.31 8.13
C VAL A 143 -10.83 7.03 7.57
N ASN A 144 -10.99 7.66 6.42
CA ASN A 144 -9.97 8.44 5.68
C ASN A 144 -10.69 9.38 4.69
N LEU A 145 -9.96 10.25 3.99
CA LEU A 145 -10.58 11.20 3.04
C LEU A 145 -11.36 10.53 1.89
N PRO A 146 -10.88 9.42 1.27
CA PRO A 146 -11.66 8.62 0.33
C PRO A 146 -13.01 8.18 0.90
N SER A 147 -13.03 7.40 1.99
CA SER A 147 -14.27 6.82 2.57
C SER A 147 -15.32 7.86 2.94
N ILE A 148 -14.91 9.01 3.49
CA ILE A 148 -15.81 10.15 3.78
C ILE A 148 -16.45 10.68 2.47
N THR A 149 -15.65 10.82 1.42
CA THR A 149 -16.09 11.38 0.13
C THR A 149 -16.96 10.38 -0.63
N THR A 150 -16.59 9.11 -0.65
CA THR A 150 -17.42 8.01 -1.18
C THR A 150 -18.78 7.95 -0.47
N GLN A 151 -18.84 8.15 0.85
CA GLN A 151 -20.11 8.18 1.58
C GLN A 151 -20.97 9.41 1.20
N SER A 152 -20.35 10.57 0.99
CA SER A 152 -21.05 11.78 0.49
C SER A 152 -21.62 11.58 -0.92
N ILE A 153 -20.86 10.93 -1.83
CA ILE A 153 -21.36 10.52 -3.15
C ILE A 153 -22.55 9.58 -3.01
N ARG A 154 -22.40 8.54 -2.20
CA ARG A 154 -23.43 7.51 -2.01
C ARG A 154 -24.74 8.11 -1.48
N TYR A 155 -24.67 9.09 -0.59
CA TYR A 155 -25.85 9.84 -0.16
C TYR A 155 -26.49 10.64 -1.31
N ARG A 156 -25.71 11.34 -2.15
CA ARG A 156 -26.22 12.04 -3.35
C ARG A 156 -26.88 11.07 -4.34
N LEU A 157 -26.27 9.91 -4.59
CA LEU A 157 -26.82 8.87 -5.47
C LEU A 157 -28.09 8.22 -4.92
N HIS A 158 -28.17 8.03 -3.60
CA HIS A 158 -29.39 7.57 -2.92
C HIS A 158 -30.55 8.55 -3.09
N GLN A 159 -30.32 9.85 -2.88
CA GLN A 159 -31.35 10.88 -3.13
C GLN A 159 -31.75 10.93 -4.61
N LEU A 160 -30.79 10.78 -5.52
CA LEU A 160 -31.03 10.73 -6.97
C LEU A 160 -31.92 9.54 -7.38
N LEU A 161 -31.73 8.36 -6.78
CA LEU A 161 -32.53 7.15 -7.04
C LEU A 161 -33.90 7.14 -6.35
N LEU A 162 -34.14 8.05 -5.39
CA LEU A 162 -35.47 8.30 -4.80
C LEU A 162 -36.22 9.44 -5.48
N ALA A 163 -35.53 10.32 -6.20
CA ALA A 163 -36.12 11.44 -6.92
C ALA A 163 -36.89 10.97 -8.19
N PRO A 164 -37.90 11.73 -8.65
CA PRO A 164 -38.44 11.58 -10.00
C PRO A 164 -37.34 11.75 -11.06
N TYR A 165 -37.47 11.06 -12.20
CA TYR A 165 -36.52 11.09 -13.32
C TYR A 165 -36.04 12.54 -13.63
N PRO A 166 -34.73 12.83 -13.49
CA PRO A 166 -34.21 14.19 -13.46
C PRO A 166 -34.36 14.89 -14.81
N HIS A 167 -35.22 15.89 -14.85
CA HIS A 167 -35.35 16.80 -15.98
C HIS A 167 -34.54 18.08 -15.73
N SER A 168 -33.59 18.38 -16.62
CA SER A 168 -33.03 19.72 -16.72
C SER A 168 -33.98 20.61 -17.54
N GLU A 169 -34.47 21.69 -16.94
CA GLU A 169 -35.29 22.68 -17.67
C GLU A 169 -34.48 23.43 -18.74
N THR A 170 -33.16 23.56 -18.56
CA THR A 170 -32.25 24.26 -19.48
C THR A 170 -31.77 23.39 -20.64
N ASN A 171 -31.69 22.06 -20.45
CA ASN A 171 -31.23 21.08 -21.45
C ASN A 171 -32.25 19.94 -21.63
N ALA A 172 -33.51 20.28 -21.93
CA ALA A 172 -34.56 19.28 -22.14
C ALA A 172 -34.31 18.46 -23.42
N LEU A 173 -34.04 17.15 -23.25
CA LEU A 173 -33.89 16.20 -24.37
C LEU A 173 -35.15 16.15 -25.25
N PRO A 174 -35.01 16.06 -26.59
CA PRO A 174 -36.15 15.92 -27.48
C PRO A 174 -36.82 14.53 -27.33
N ASN A 175 -38.04 14.40 -27.84
CA ASN A 175 -38.59 13.07 -28.14
C ASN A 175 -37.96 12.59 -29.48
N PRO A 176 -37.57 11.31 -29.63
CA PRO A 176 -37.84 10.19 -28.73
C PRO A 176 -36.85 10.03 -27.58
N ASP A 177 -35.68 10.67 -27.63
CA ASP A 177 -34.54 10.41 -26.74
C ASP A 177 -34.90 10.52 -25.26
N ARG A 178 -35.66 11.53 -24.84
CA ARG A 178 -36.16 11.69 -23.46
C ARG A 178 -37.00 10.49 -22.97
N ILE A 179 -37.68 9.78 -23.86
CA ILE A 179 -38.46 8.57 -23.52
C ILE A 179 -37.51 7.40 -23.27
N LEU A 180 -36.46 7.26 -24.09
CA LEU A 180 -35.44 6.22 -23.93
C LEU A 180 -34.57 6.47 -22.69
N ASP A 181 -34.16 7.72 -22.48
CA ASP A 181 -33.39 8.15 -21.30
C ASP A 181 -34.18 7.92 -20.00
N ARG A 182 -35.48 8.24 -20.01
CA ARG A 182 -36.37 7.87 -18.91
C ARG A 182 -36.46 6.35 -18.72
N GLN A 183 -36.63 5.56 -19.78
CA GLN A 183 -36.67 4.10 -19.68
C GLN A 183 -35.34 3.50 -19.17
N LEU A 184 -34.21 4.17 -19.38
CA LEU A 184 -32.91 3.78 -18.82
C LEU A 184 -32.81 4.15 -17.32
N PHE A 185 -33.34 5.31 -16.92
CA PHE A 185 -33.43 5.69 -15.50
C PHE A 185 -34.41 4.79 -14.73
N ASP A 186 -35.59 4.51 -15.29
CA ASP A 186 -36.62 3.65 -14.70
C ASP A 186 -35.99 2.27 -14.34
N LYS A 187 -35.14 1.69 -15.21
CA LYS A 187 -34.39 0.44 -14.92
C LYS A 187 -33.49 0.52 -13.68
N LEU A 188 -32.78 1.65 -13.47
CA LEU A 188 -31.98 1.85 -12.27
C LEU A 188 -32.88 1.87 -11.03
N THR A 189 -34.00 2.60 -11.10
CA THR A 189 -34.94 2.69 -9.98
C THR A 189 -35.66 1.36 -9.70
N ASP A 190 -36.01 0.57 -10.72
CA ASP A 190 -36.65 -0.73 -10.53
C ASP A 190 -35.71 -1.75 -9.87
N LEU A 191 -34.43 -1.77 -10.26
CA LEU A 191 -33.39 -2.57 -9.58
C LEU A 191 -33.16 -2.08 -8.14
N TYR A 192 -33.21 -0.77 -7.91
CA TYR A 192 -33.04 -0.20 -6.57
C TYR A 192 -34.22 -0.49 -5.64
N GLN A 193 -35.44 -0.26 -6.12
CA GLN A 193 -36.68 -0.45 -5.35
C GLN A 193 -36.98 -1.93 -5.11
N SER A 194 -36.76 -2.82 -6.09
CA SER A 194 -36.84 -4.27 -5.84
C SER A 194 -35.85 -4.71 -4.75
N CYS A 195 -34.63 -4.14 -4.72
CA CYS A 195 -33.70 -4.38 -3.62
C CYS A 195 -34.17 -3.82 -2.27
N LEU A 196 -34.79 -2.63 -2.22
CA LEU A 196 -35.33 -2.05 -0.99
C LEU A 196 -36.55 -2.83 -0.46
N ASN A 197 -37.40 -3.35 -1.36
CA ASN A 197 -38.66 -4.00 -1.04
C ASN A 197 -38.54 -5.51 -0.80
N SER A 198 -37.55 -6.19 -1.40
CA SER A 198 -37.38 -7.65 -1.36
C SER A 198 -37.45 -8.20 0.08
N HIS A 199 -38.11 -9.33 0.26
CA HIS A 199 -38.20 -10.04 1.54
C HIS A 199 -37.06 -11.09 1.64
N GLU A 200 -37.05 -11.95 2.66
CA GLU A 200 -35.99 -12.95 2.78
C GLU A 200 -36.11 -14.06 1.70
N GLU A 201 -35.50 -13.82 0.54
CA GLU A 201 -35.39 -14.80 -0.55
C GLU A 201 -34.54 -16.00 -0.08
N GLY A 202 -35.20 -17.15 0.12
CA GLY A 202 -34.54 -18.42 0.40
C GLY A 202 -33.85 -19.01 -0.83
N VAL A 203 -32.97 -20.01 -0.63
CA VAL A 203 -32.12 -20.57 -1.71
C VAL A 203 -32.91 -21.19 -2.88
N LYS A 204 -34.22 -21.38 -2.74
CA LYS A 204 -35.12 -21.94 -3.77
C LYS A 204 -35.08 -21.18 -5.10
N VAL A 205 -34.77 -19.87 -5.10
CA VAL A 205 -34.59 -19.07 -6.33
C VAL A 205 -33.46 -19.62 -7.23
N LEU A 206 -32.46 -20.30 -6.63
CA LEU A 206 -31.33 -20.91 -7.34
C LEU A 206 -31.61 -22.34 -7.84
N TYR A 207 -32.70 -22.98 -7.43
CA TYR A 207 -33.00 -24.38 -7.79
C TYR A 207 -33.09 -24.64 -9.30
N PRO A 208 -33.59 -23.74 -10.17
CA PRO A 208 -33.53 -23.91 -11.62
C PRO A 208 -32.09 -24.03 -12.16
N ILE A 209 -31.13 -23.36 -11.54
CA ILE A 209 -29.70 -23.48 -11.88
C ILE A 209 -29.14 -24.79 -11.32
N PHE A 210 -29.44 -25.13 -10.07
CA PHE A 210 -28.96 -26.37 -9.43
C PHE A 210 -29.42 -27.63 -10.17
N ARG A 211 -30.68 -27.69 -10.63
CA ARG A 211 -31.19 -28.81 -11.45
C ARG A 211 -30.41 -28.97 -12.75
N GLU A 212 -30.03 -27.87 -13.40
CA GLU A 212 -29.24 -27.95 -14.63
C GLU A 212 -27.78 -28.36 -14.37
N ILE A 213 -27.16 -27.87 -13.28
CA ILE A 213 -25.83 -28.36 -12.84
C ILE A 213 -25.88 -29.87 -12.57
N GLN A 214 -26.92 -30.36 -11.86
CA GLN A 214 -27.08 -31.78 -11.57
C GLN A 214 -27.32 -32.61 -12.83
N ARG A 215 -28.05 -32.08 -13.82
CA ARG A 215 -28.30 -32.72 -15.12
C ARG A 215 -27.05 -32.82 -15.99
N LEU A 216 -26.16 -31.82 -15.90
CA LEU A 216 -24.93 -31.74 -16.71
C LEU A 216 -23.71 -32.40 -16.04
N VAL A 217 -23.68 -32.46 -14.70
CA VAL A 217 -22.62 -33.12 -13.91
C VAL A 217 -23.28 -34.06 -12.87
N PRO A 218 -23.85 -35.20 -13.29
CA PRO A 218 -24.53 -36.12 -12.38
C PRO A 218 -23.56 -36.86 -11.45
N LEU A 219 -24.09 -37.35 -10.32
CA LEU A 219 -23.28 -37.91 -9.22
C LEU A 219 -22.64 -39.26 -9.55
N GLU A 220 -23.23 -40.01 -10.48
CA GLU A 220 -22.79 -41.35 -10.90
C GLU A 220 -21.54 -41.30 -11.81
N GLY A 221 -21.32 -40.15 -12.46
CA GLY A 221 -20.23 -39.91 -13.40
C GLY A 221 -20.55 -38.69 -14.26
N HIS A 222 -19.52 -37.99 -14.75
CA HIS A 222 -19.69 -36.92 -15.74
C HIS A 222 -18.69 -37.14 -16.86
N ASP A 223 -18.99 -36.62 -18.05
CA ASP A 223 -18.05 -36.58 -19.17
C ASP A 223 -17.57 -35.14 -19.42
N ASN A 224 -16.49 -35.00 -20.20
CA ASN A 224 -15.93 -33.71 -20.56
C ASN A 224 -16.98 -32.78 -21.19
N LYS A 225 -17.95 -33.33 -21.94
CA LYS A 225 -19.04 -32.57 -22.57
C LYS A 225 -20.04 -32.03 -21.54
N GLY A 226 -20.45 -32.84 -20.56
CA GLY A 226 -21.29 -32.43 -19.44
C GLY A 226 -20.65 -31.30 -18.64
N LEU A 227 -19.36 -31.44 -18.28
CA LEU A 227 -18.59 -30.38 -17.61
C LEU A 227 -18.50 -29.11 -18.47
N ASN A 228 -18.11 -29.22 -19.74
CA ASN A 228 -18.01 -28.10 -20.66
C ASN A 228 -19.34 -27.34 -20.75
N ASN A 229 -20.45 -28.05 -20.91
CA ASN A 229 -21.78 -27.46 -20.96
C ASN A 229 -22.15 -26.79 -19.62
N ALA A 230 -21.79 -27.37 -18.48
CA ALA A 230 -22.07 -26.80 -17.16
C ALA A 230 -21.31 -25.49 -16.93
N ILE A 231 -20.02 -25.43 -17.27
CA ILE A 231 -19.24 -24.19 -17.13
C ILE A 231 -19.71 -23.11 -18.14
N THR A 232 -20.11 -23.48 -19.36
CA THR A 232 -20.69 -22.53 -20.33
C THR A 232 -22.03 -21.98 -19.85
N TYR A 233 -22.94 -22.84 -19.38
CA TYR A 233 -24.25 -22.45 -18.84
C TYR A 233 -24.13 -21.47 -17.66
N LEU A 234 -23.12 -21.67 -16.82
CA LEU A 234 -22.82 -20.81 -15.67
C LEU A 234 -22.12 -19.51 -16.08
N ALA A 235 -21.15 -19.57 -17.01
CA ALA A 235 -20.50 -18.40 -17.61
C ALA A 235 -21.53 -17.45 -18.25
N ASP A 236 -22.48 -17.97 -19.04
CA ASP A 236 -23.59 -17.21 -19.65
C ASP A 236 -24.52 -16.52 -18.62
N ARG A 237 -24.37 -16.83 -17.32
CA ARG A 237 -25.11 -16.24 -16.18
C ARG A 237 -24.19 -15.47 -15.22
N GLY A 238 -22.96 -15.17 -15.64
CA GLY A 238 -21.95 -14.45 -14.84
C GLY A 238 -21.39 -15.25 -13.66
N VAL A 239 -21.54 -16.57 -13.65
CA VAL A 239 -21.02 -17.47 -12.60
C VAL A 239 -19.72 -18.12 -13.08
N TRP A 240 -18.61 -17.39 -12.93
CA TRP A 240 -17.27 -17.91 -13.22
C TRP A 240 -16.88 -18.97 -12.18
N SER A 241 -16.34 -20.10 -12.64
CA SER A 241 -16.15 -21.30 -11.80
C SER A 241 -14.71 -21.80 -11.80
N LEU A 242 -14.24 -22.45 -12.86
CA LEU A 242 -12.86 -22.95 -12.96
C LEU A 242 -11.90 -21.82 -13.37
N PHE A 243 -12.33 -21.01 -14.34
CA PHE A 243 -11.63 -19.84 -14.86
C PHE A 243 -12.64 -18.73 -15.14
N GLU A 244 -12.17 -17.49 -15.17
CA GLU A 244 -12.95 -16.32 -15.61
C GLU A 244 -12.42 -15.80 -16.95
N VAL A 245 -13.25 -15.00 -17.62
CA VAL A 245 -12.95 -14.41 -18.92
C VAL A 245 -12.96 -12.90 -18.81
N LYS A 246 -11.96 -12.26 -19.40
CA LYS A 246 -12.03 -10.85 -19.78
C LYS A 246 -11.74 -10.75 -21.27
N ILE A 247 -12.43 -9.86 -21.96
CA ILE A 247 -12.11 -9.51 -23.34
C ILE A 247 -11.32 -8.22 -23.28
N GLY A 248 -10.10 -8.28 -23.81
CA GLY A 248 -9.08 -7.25 -23.65
C GLY A 248 -8.32 -7.01 -24.95
N PRO A 249 -7.41 -6.04 -24.99
CA PRO A 249 -6.51 -5.85 -26.11
C PRO A 249 -5.54 -7.05 -26.25
N ASP A 250 -5.11 -7.34 -27.47
CA ASP A 250 -4.03 -8.31 -27.72
C ASP A 250 -2.68 -7.69 -27.33
N LEU A 251 -2.28 -7.91 -26.07
CA LEU A 251 -1.08 -7.35 -25.46
C LEU A 251 0.24 -7.85 -26.06
N LEU A 252 0.23 -8.90 -26.88
CA LEU A 252 1.44 -9.54 -27.41
C LEU A 252 1.62 -9.37 -28.93
N ASP A 253 0.56 -9.06 -29.68
CA ASP A 253 0.64 -8.70 -31.11
C ASP A 253 0.12 -7.27 -31.39
N ASN A 254 -1.15 -7.00 -31.08
CA ASN A 254 -1.83 -5.78 -31.55
C ASN A 254 -2.93 -5.29 -30.59
N PRO A 255 -2.64 -4.31 -29.71
CA PRO A 255 -3.62 -3.79 -28.74
C PRO A 255 -4.87 -3.14 -29.36
N SER A 256 -4.89 -2.84 -30.66
CA SER A 256 -6.11 -2.38 -31.36
C SER A 256 -7.07 -3.53 -31.71
N LYS A 257 -6.71 -4.79 -31.42
CA LYS A 257 -7.53 -5.98 -31.67
C LYS A 257 -7.95 -6.65 -30.36
N PRO A 258 -9.19 -7.17 -30.27
CA PRO A 258 -9.67 -7.85 -29.08
C PRO A 258 -9.19 -9.31 -29.04
N SER A 259 -8.72 -9.75 -27.87
CA SER A 259 -8.38 -11.14 -27.55
C SER A 259 -9.14 -11.61 -26.31
N VAL A 260 -9.21 -12.93 -26.12
CA VAL A 260 -9.84 -13.57 -24.95
C VAL A 260 -8.78 -13.82 -23.89
N HIS A 261 -8.87 -13.17 -22.75
CA HIS A 261 -7.96 -13.36 -21.61
C HIS A 261 -8.57 -14.38 -20.65
N LEU A 262 -7.92 -15.55 -20.51
CA LEU A 262 -8.29 -16.57 -19.52
C LEU A 262 -7.52 -16.34 -18.23
N LEU A 263 -8.26 -16.12 -17.14
CA LEU A 263 -7.69 -15.84 -15.82
C LEU A 263 -8.19 -16.88 -14.80
N PRO A 264 -7.43 -17.12 -13.69
CA PRO A 264 -7.94 -17.92 -12.58
C PRO A 264 -9.24 -17.30 -12.07
N ALA A 265 -10.31 -18.08 -11.88
CA ALA A 265 -11.58 -17.54 -11.42
C ALA A 265 -11.44 -16.95 -10.01
N SER A 266 -11.84 -15.69 -9.82
CA SER A 266 -11.76 -14.99 -8.53
C SER A 266 -12.37 -15.83 -7.39
N LEU A 267 -11.55 -16.22 -6.40
CA LEU A 267 -11.92 -17.16 -5.34
C LEU A 267 -12.42 -16.45 -4.07
N PRO A 268 -13.33 -17.05 -3.27
CA PRO A 268 -13.90 -16.42 -2.05
C PRO A 268 -12.96 -16.37 -0.84
N GLN A 269 -11.64 -16.50 -1.06
CA GLN A 269 -10.72 -17.00 -0.04
C GLN A 269 -10.31 -15.96 1.01
N SER A 270 -9.85 -16.50 2.13
CA SER A 270 -9.23 -15.78 3.23
C SER A 270 -8.03 -16.56 3.74
N ASP A 271 -7.05 -15.85 4.30
CA ASP A 271 -6.02 -16.43 5.16
C ASP A 271 -6.62 -17.21 6.35
N ASP A 272 -7.80 -16.77 6.83
CA ASP A 272 -8.60 -17.48 7.82
C ASP A 272 -9.37 -18.65 7.18
N ARG A 273 -8.64 -19.75 6.90
CA ARG A 273 -9.20 -21.00 6.38
C ARG A 273 -10.29 -21.59 7.29
N GLU A 274 -10.21 -21.39 8.60
CA GLU A 274 -11.17 -21.95 9.55
C GLU A 274 -12.47 -21.12 9.56
N GLY A 275 -12.36 -19.80 9.61
CA GLY A 275 -13.48 -18.88 9.39
C GLY A 275 -14.15 -19.10 8.02
N TYR A 276 -13.38 -19.29 6.95
CA TYR A 276 -13.93 -19.62 5.62
C TYR A 276 -14.64 -20.98 5.62
N LEU A 277 -14.09 -22.02 6.26
CA LEU A 277 -14.77 -23.30 6.44
C LEU A 277 -16.10 -23.14 7.21
N HIS A 278 -16.17 -22.29 8.23
CA HIS A 278 -17.42 -21.98 8.93
C HIS A 278 -18.46 -21.29 8.02
N VAL A 279 -18.05 -20.37 7.14
CA VAL A 279 -18.96 -19.74 6.17
C VAL A 279 -19.49 -20.75 5.16
N VAL A 280 -18.62 -21.53 4.51
CA VAL A 280 -19.03 -22.52 3.51
C VAL A 280 -19.95 -23.58 4.15
N SER A 281 -19.60 -24.09 5.35
CA SER A 281 -20.39 -25.13 6.02
C SER A 281 -21.70 -24.62 6.61
N GLY A 282 -21.76 -23.41 7.18
CA GLY A 282 -23.00 -22.81 7.68
C GLY A 282 -24.00 -22.48 6.57
N ILE A 283 -23.52 -21.91 5.46
CA ILE A 283 -24.35 -21.69 4.27
C ILE A 283 -24.85 -23.03 3.71
N LEU A 284 -23.97 -24.03 3.53
CA LEU A 284 -24.41 -25.36 3.06
C LEU A 284 -25.39 -26.05 4.02
N GLU A 285 -25.29 -25.83 5.33
CA GLU A 285 -26.26 -26.34 6.29
C GLU A 285 -27.66 -25.71 6.10
N LEU A 286 -27.73 -24.40 5.85
CA LEU A 286 -28.99 -23.74 5.48
C LEU A 286 -29.55 -24.30 4.17
N VAL A 287 -28.71 -24.49 3.14
CA VAL A 287 -29.12 -25.06 1.85
C VAL A 287 -29.61 -26.49 2.00
N PHE A 288 -28.90 -27.34 2.75
CA PHE A 288 -29.25 -28.75 2.93
C PHE A 288 -30.49 -28.94 3.83
N LYS A 289 -30.76 -28.03 4.77
CA LYS A 289 -32.03 -28.00 5.53
C LYS A 289 -33.21 -27.60 4.66
N GLN A 290 -33.02 -26.63 3.76
CA GLN A 290 -34.08 -26.12 2.87
C GLN A 290 -34.35 -27.03 1.65
N ASP A 291 -33.35 -27.81 1.21
CA ASP A 291 -33.46 -28.82 0.14
C ASP A 291 -34.75 -29.65 0.24
N ASN A 292 -35.42 -29.86 -0.90
CA ASN A 292 -36.53 -30.78 -1.04
C ASN A 292 -36.56 -31.49 -2.41
N GLU A 293 -35.46 -31.45 -3.17
CA GLU A 293 -35.37 -31.96 -4.55
C GLU A 293 -34.09 -32.74 -4.85
N PHE A 294 -32.98 -32.42 -4.18
CA PHE A 294 -31.64 -32.88 -4.58
C PHE A 294 -31.07 -34.02 -3.70
N GLY A 295 -31.68 -34.27 -2.53
CA GLY A 295 -31.27 -35.34 -1.62
C GLY A 295 -30.04 -35.02 -0.77
N TRP A 296 -29.73 -33.74 -0.57
CA TRP A 296 -28.62 -33.26 0.25
C TRP A 296 -28.93 -33.21 1.75
N ARG A 297 -30.20 -33.34 2.17
CA ARG A 297 -30.59 -33.40 3.60
C ARG A 297 -29.79 -34.40 4.45
N SER A 298 -29.32 -35.49 3.87
CA SER A 298 -28.52 -36.53 4.54
C SER A 298 -27.00 -36.31 4.46
N TRP A 299 -26.55 -35.22 3.85
CA TRP A 299 -25.13 -34.93 3.61
C TRP A 299 -24.57 -34.05 4.74
N SER A 300 -23.33 -34.33 5.15
CA SER A 300 -22.61 -33.42 6.05
C SER A 300 -22.20 -32.15 5.28
N SER A 301 -22.71 -31.00 5.73
CA SER A 301 -22.30 -29.67 5.26
C SER A 301 -20.81 -29.46 5.44
N VAL A 302 -20.27 -29.74 6.63
CA VAL A 302 -18.83 -29.64 6.97
C VAL A 302 -17.96 -30.52 6.08
N ALA A 303 -18.33 -31.78 5.84
CA ALA A 303 -17.55 -32.67 4.97
C ALA A 303 -17.60 -32.24 3.48
N THR A 304 -18.69 -31.59 3.06
CA THR A 304 -18.84 -31.06 1.71
C THR A 304 -18.04 -29.76 1.54
N ALA A 305 -18.12 -28.87 2.52
CA ALA A 305 -17.34 -27.63 2.60
C ALA A 305 -15.83 -27.90 2.56
N ARG A 306 -15.33 -28.89 3.31
CA ARG A 306 -13.90 -29.29 3.26
C ARG A 306 -13.47 -29.68 1.85
N ARG A 307 -14.24 -30.51 1.14
CA ARG A 307 -13.94 -30.92 -0.26
C ARG A 307 -13.94 -29.75 -1.24
N ILE A 308 -14.85 -28.78 -1.07
CA ILE A 308 -14.89 -27.55 -1.86
C ILE A 308 -13.61 -26.75 -1.63
N ILE A 309 -13.24 -26.49 -0.38
CA ILE A 309 -12.05 -25.70 -0.02
C ILE A 309 -10.76 -26.42 -0.43
N GLU A 310 -10.67 -27.74 -0.26
CA GLU A 310 -9.55 -28.58 -0.74
C GLU A 310 -9.42 -28.59 -2.27
N PHE A 311 -10.51 -28.35 -3.01
CA PHE A 311 -10.45 -28.14 -4.45
C PHE A 311 -10.04 -26.70 -4.80
N GLU A 312 -10.66 -25.69 -4.20
CA GLU A 312 -10.32 -24.27 -4.39
C GLU A 312 -8.85 -23.98 -4.05
N GLN A 313 -8.28 -24.62 -3.03
CA GLN A 313 -6.86 -24.47 -2.69
C GLN A 313 -5.90 -24.92 -3.80
N LYS A 314 -6.32 -25.85 -4.69
CA LYS A 314 -5.49 -26.23 -5.84
C LYS A 314 -5.39 -25.10 -6.86
N TRP A 315 -6.39 -24.22 -6.94
CA TRP A 315 -6.44 -23.14 -7.92
C TRP A 315 -5.52 -21.97 -7.59
N ILE A 316 -5.15 -21.76 -6.33
CA ILE A 316 -4.22 -20.72 -5.89
C ILE A 316 -2.94 -20.74 -6.74
N MET A 317 -2.66 -19.63 -7.42
CA MET A 317 -1.40 -19.34 -8.11
C MET A 317 -1.30 -17.84 -8.34
N GLU A 318 -0.07 -17.33 -8.32
CA GLU A 318 0.29 -16.10 -9.01
C GLU A 318 0.41 -16.43 -10.51
N SER A 319 -0.08 -15.56 -11.39
CA SER A 319 0.20 -15.71 -12.83
C SER A 319 1.58 -15.14 -13.12
N ILE A 320 2.40 -15.92 -13.81
CA ILE A 320 3.82 -15.65 -13.99
C ILE A 320 4.08 -15.09 -15.39
N GLN A 321 3.44 -15.66 -16.41
CA GLN A 321 3.64 -15.29 -17.80
C GLN A 321 2.43 -15.66 -18.67
N MET A 322 1.87 -14.68 -19.36
CA MET A 322 0.86 -14.89 -20.40
C MET A 322 1.53 -15.37 -21.69
N GLU A 323 1.03 -16.47 -22.25
CA GLU A 323 1.31 -16.95 -23.60
C GLU A 323 0.11 -16.63 -24.53
N ARG A 324 0.30 -16.79 -25.85
CA ARG A 324 -0.68 -16.50 -26.90
C ARG A 324 -0.95 -17.73 -27.76
N TRP A 325 -2.23 -18.03 -27.99
CA TRP A 325 -2.71 -19.05 -28.93
C TRP A 325 -3.56 -18.39 -30.01
N GLU A 326 -3.40 -18.78 -31.27
CA GLU A 326 -4.08 -18.12 -32.39
C GLU A 326 -5.60 -18.40 -32.41
N THR A 327 -6.01 -19.59 -31.95
CA THR A 327 -7.42 -20.03 -32.00
C THR A 327 -7.78 -20.98 -30.84
N PRO A 328 -9.09 -21.09 -30.49
CA PRO A 328 -9.57 -22.12 -29.56
C PRO A 328 -9.22 -23.56 -29.95
N LYS A 329 -9.08 -23.84 -31.26
CA LYS A 329 -8.68 -25.16 -31.79
C LYS A 329 -7.22 -25.50 -31.53
N GLU A 330 -6.38 -24.49 -31.35
CA GLU A 330 -5.00 -24.68 -30.94
C GLU A 330 -4.90 -24.95 -29.43
N LEU A 331 -5.63 -24.16 -28.64
CA LEU A 331 -5.72 -24.34 -27.19
C LEU A 331 -6.25 -25.73 -26.79
N ALA A 332 -7.18 -26.29 -27.58
CA ALA A 332 -7.69 -27.65 -27.42
C ALA A 332 -6.63 -28.77 -27.54
N LYS A 333 -5.41 -28.48 -28.00
CA LYS A 333 -4.27 -29.42 -27.97
C LYS A 333 -3.63 -29.50 -26.58
N GLU A 334 -3.59 -28.38 -25.85
CA GLU A 334 -3.03 -28.26 -24.49
C GLU A 334 -4.06 -28.72 -23.44
N VAL A 335 -5.34 -28.38 -23.66
CA VAL A 335 -6.46 -28.76 -22.78
C VAL A 335 -7.57 -29.44 -23.61
N PRO A 336 -7.39 -30.72 -24.02
CA PRO A 336 -8.41 -31.49 -24.74
C PRO A 336 -9.65 -31.85 -23.89
N GLY A 337 -9.62 -31.60 -22.58
CA GLY A 337 -10.75 -31.82 -21.68
C GLY A 337 -11.91 -30.82 -21.82
N ILE A 338 -11.73 -29.74 -22.56
CA ILE A 338 -12.69 -28.63 -22.73
C ILE A 338 -12.92 -28.39 -24.24
N ASP A 339 -14.18 -28.24 -24.66
CA ASP A 339 -14.51 -27.81 -26.02
C ASP A 339 -14.51 -26.28 -26.09
N TRP A 340 -13.30 -25.75 -26.23
CA TRP A 340 -13.04 -24.32 -26.38
C TRP A 340 -13.76 -23.68 -27.57
N THR A 341 -14.15 -24.44 -28.61
CA THR A 341 -14.86 -23.88 -29.78
C THR A 341 -16.34 -23.66 -29.46
N THR A 342 -16.99 -24.63 -28.81
CA THR A 342 -18.37 -24.46 -28.31
C THR A 342 -18.42 -23.43 -27.18
N TRP A 343 -17.47 -23.50 -26.23
CA TRP A 343 -17.40 -22.60 -25.08
C TRP A 343 -17.14 -21.13 -25.48
N ALA A 344 -16.27 -20.88 -26.48
CA ALA A 344 -16.03 -19.53 -26.99
C ALA A 344 -17.11 -19.04 -27.98
N HIS A 345 -18.34 -19.58 -27.91
CA HIS A 345 -19.47 -19.23 -28.78
C HIS A 345 -19.09 -19.22 -30.28
N GLY A 346 -18.30 -20.21 -30.72
CA GLY A 346 -17.82 -20.38 -32.10
C GLY A 346 -16.79 -19.36 -32.59
N GLN A 347 -16.36 -18.40 -31.76
CA GLN A 347 -15.38 -17.38 -32.15
C GLN A 347 -14.00 -18.02 -32.43
N GLN A 348 -13.16 -17.37 -33.23
CA GLN A 348 -11.80 -17.83 -33.56
C GLN A 348 -10.76 -16.74 -33.25
N SER A 349 -11.03 -15.88 -32.27
CA SER A 349 -10.11 -14.84 -31.81
C SER A 349 -8.92 -15.42 -31.04
N PRO A 350 -7.76 -14.72 -30.99
CA PRO A 350 -6.63 -15.12 -30.16
C PRO A 350 -7.00 -15.24 -28.69
N ILE A 351 -6.33 -16.16 -28.00
CA ILE A 351 -6.48 -16.39 -26.56
C ILE A 351 -5.16 -16.09 -25.87
N LEU A 352 -5.20 -15.30 -24.80
CA LEU A 352 -4.09 -15.06 -23.88
C LEU A 352 -4.36 -15.80 -22.56
N ALA A 353 -3.41 -16.61 -22.10
CA ALA A 353 -3.55 -17.40 -20.88
C ALA A 353 -2.19 -17.75 -20.25
N ASP A 354 -2.20 -18.10 -18.96
CA ASP A 354 -1.04 -18.69 -18.29
C ASP A 354 -1.03 -20.21 -18.49
N ARG A 355 0.10 -20.80 -18.93
CA ARG A 355 0.21 -22.25 -19.15
C ARG A 355 0.03 -23.06 -17.85
N ALA A 356 0.33 -22.49 -16.68
CA ALA A 356 0.02 -23.12 -15.40
C ALA A 356 -1.49 -23.17 -15.14
N LEU A 357 -2.26 -22.14 -15.53
CA LEU A 357 -3.72 -22.14 -15.46
C LEU A 357 -4.32 -23.24 -16.35
N LEU A 358 -3.87 -23.33 -17.60
CA LEU A 358 -4.32 -24.36 -18.54
C LEU A 358 -4.13 -25.78 -17.98
N LYS A 359 -2.97 -26.06 -17.37
CA LYS A 359 -2.71 -27.35 -16.71
C LYS A 359 -3.73 -27.65 -15.61
N LYS A 360 -4.08 -26.68 -14.76
CA LYS A 360 -5.09 -26.88 -13.70
C LYS A 360 -6.50 -27.11 -14.27
N ILE A 361 -6.84 -26.45 -15.39
CA ILE A 361 -8.10 -26.71 -16.10
C ILE A 361 -8.12 -28.14 -16.64
N GLN A 362 -7.02 -28.66 -17.19
CA GLN A 362 -6.95 -30.06 -17.62
C GLN A 362 -6.98 -31.05 -16.44
N GLU A 363 -6.35 -30.73 -15.30
CA GLU A 363 -6.47 -31.55 -14.08
C GLU A 363 -7.91 -31.57 -13.51
N SER A 364 -8.70 -30.52 -13.75
CA SER A 364 -10.07 -30.41 -13.24
C SER A 364 -11.05 -31.41 -13.87
N THR A 365 -10.82 -31.85 -15.11
CA THR A 365 -11.72 -32.80 -15.81
C THR A 365 -11.57 -34.24 -15.33
N ALA A 366 -10.63 -34.51 -14.42
CA ALA A 366 -10.46 -35.79 -13.73
C ALA A 366 -11.00 -35.79 -12.28
N VAL A 367 -11.65 -34.71 -11.84
CA VAL A 367 -12.18 -34.55 -10.48
C VAL A 367 -13.48 -35.35 -10.30
N ASN A 368 -13.66 -35.98 -9.14
CA ASN A 368 -14.89 -36.72 -8.86
C ASN A 368 -16.15 -35.83 -8.97
N SER A 369 -17.16 -36.31 -9.70
CA SER A 369 -18.38 -35.55 -10.02
C SER A 369 -19.10 -34.96 -8.80
N ARG A 370 -19.07 -35.62 -7.63
CA ARG A 370 -19.69 -35.08 -6.41
C ARG A 370 -18.98 -33.83 -5.90
N THR A 371 -17.65 -33.82 -5.94
CA THR A 371 -16.87 -32.61 -5.58
C THR A 371 -17.10 -31.50 -6.60
N LEU A 372 -17.10 -31.84 -7.90
CA LEU A 372 -17.26 -30.88 -8.99
C LEU A 372 -18.66 -30.26 -9.05
N GLN A 373 -19.71 -31.07 -8.93
CA GLN A 373 -21.10 -30.60 -8.83
C GLN A 373 -21.31 -29.67 -7.64
N MET A 374 -20.79 -30.04 -6.46
CA MET A 374 -20.89 -29.21 -5.25
C MET A 374 -20.06 -27.92 -5.36
N TYR A 375 -18.92 -27.95 -6.06
CA TYR A 375 -18.16 -26.74 -6.38
C TYR A 375 -18.96 -25.79 -7.27
N LEU A 376 -19.55 -26.27 -8.36
CA LEU A 376 -20.36 -25.43 -9.27
C LEU A 376 -21.60 -24.83 -8.57
N ILE A 377 -22.21 -25.59 -7.66
CA ILE A 377 -23.31 -25.10 -6.81
C ILE A 377 -22.81 -24.05 -5.80
N TRP A 378 -21.67 -24.27 -5.14
CA TRP A 378 -21.05 -23.28 -4.25
C TRP A 378 -20.72 -21.97 -4.98
N ARG A 379 -20.10 -22.03 -6.16
CA ARG A 379 -19.83 -20.87 -7.02
C ARG A 379 -21.11 -20.12 -7.40
N THR A 380 -22.20 -20.85 -7.66
CA THR A 380 -23.53 -20.26 -7.91
C THR A 380 -24.06 -19.53 -6.68
N ILE A 381 -24.03 -20.17 -5.51
CA ILE A 381 -24.49 -19.57 -4.24
C ILE A 381 -23.69 -18.30 -3.92
N TRP A 382 -22.37 -18.35 -4.04
CA TRP A 382 -21.50 -17.19 -3.78
C TRP A 382 -21.79 -16.02 -4.73
N THR A 383 -21.95 -16.29 -6.03
CA THR A 383 -22.18 -15.26 -7.06
C THR A 383 -23.52 -14.52 -6.89
N TYR A 384 -24.49 -15.14 -6.23
CA TYR A 384 -25.83 -14.60 -5.98
C TYR A 384 -26.12 -14.36 -4.48
N LEU A 385 -25.12 -14.44 -3.60
CA LEU A 385 -25.32 -14.43 -2.14
C LEU A 385 -26.06 -13.18 -1.65
N ASP A 386 -25.74 -12.02 -2.21
CA ASP A 386 -26.35 -10.73 -1.84
C ASP A 386 -27.85 -10.62 -2.20
N THR A 387 -28.33 -11.48 -3.10
CA THR A 387 -29.77 -11.59 -3.46
C THR A 387 -30.57 -12.43 -2.46
N LEU A 388 -29.92 -13.19 -1.58
CA LEU A 388 -30.58 -14.08 -0.62
C LEU A 388 -30.91 -13.36 0.70
N GLY A 389 -31.72 -14.01 1.55
CA GLY A 389 -32.06 -13.55 2.91
C GLY A 389 -30.85 -13.33 3.83
N GLU A 390 -31.05 -12.59 4.92
CA GLU A 390 -29.96 -12.15 5.82
C GLU A 390 -29.28 -13.33 6.51
N SER A 391 -30.01 -14.42 6.77
CA SER A 391 -29.43 -15.66 7.30
C SER A 391 -28.27 -16.24 6.45
N PHE A 392 -28.29 -16.02 5.13
CA PHE A 392 -27.18 -16.40 4.25
C PHE A 392 -26.06 -15.35 4.26
N LYS A 393 -26.41 -14.07 4.12
CA LYS A 393 -25.46 -12.95 4.03
C LYS A 393 -24.66 -12.73 5.32
N GLU A 394 -25.27 -12.97 6.48
CA GLU A 394 -24.64 -12.86 7.79
C GLU A 394 -23.39 -13.74 7.92
N HIS A 395 -23.34 -14.90 7.25
CA HIS A 395 -22.15 -15.75 7.27
C HIS A 395 -20.94 -15.04 6.65
N ARG A 396 -21.09 -14.49 5.43
CA ARG A 396 -20.02 -13.73 4.77
C ARG A 396 -19.69 -12.46 5.55
N ARG A 397 -20.71 -11.67 5.92
CA ARG A 397 -20.58 -10.41 6.68
C ARG A 397 -19.83 -10.60 8.00
N ARG A 398 -20.10 -11.67 8.76
CA ARG A 398 -19.38 -11.97 10.01
C ARG A 398 -17.92 -12.33 9.76
N LEU A 399 -17.61 -13.11 8.73
CA LEU A 399 -16.23 -13.45 8.38
C LEU A 399 -15.44 -12.22 7.92
N GLU A 400 -16.01 -11.40 7.03
CA GLU A 400 -15.45 -10.12 6.59
C GLU A 400 -15.21 -9.19 7.79
N ALA A 401 -16.21 -9.01 8.66
CA ALA A 401 -16.08 -8.18 9.85
C ALA A 401 -15.02 -8.70 10.83
N ILE A 402 -15.00 -10.01 11.10
CA ILE A 402 -13.99 -10.66 11.95
C ILE A 402 -12.58 -10.45 11.37
N GLN A 403 -12.37 -10.55 10.07
CA GLN A 403 -11.09 -10.27 9.42
C GLN A 403 -10.70 -8.80 9.60
N LEU A 404 -11.57 -7.89 9.16
CA LEU A 404 -11.31 -6.46 9.07
C LEU A 404 -11.41 -5.73 10.42
N GLY A 405 -11.67 -6.44 11.52
CA GLY A 405 -11.77 -5.89 12.88
C GLY A 405 -13.01 -5.04 13.14
N ILE A 406 -14.03 -5.20 12.30
CA ILE A 406 -15.33 -4.52 12.37
C ILE A 406 -16.21 -5.30 13.38
N ASN A 407 -17.24 -4.66 13.94
CA ASN A 407 -18.22 -5.36 14.77
C ASN A 407 -18.97 -6.43 13.93
N PRO A 408 -18.90 -7.74 14.27
CA PRO A 408 -19.55 -8.80 13.49
C PRO A 408 -21.08 -8.75 13.49
N ASP A 409 -21.68 -8.02 14.42
CA ASP A 409 -23.13 -7.84 14.49
C ASP A 409 -23.59 -6.50 13.91
N ALA A 410 -22.67 -5.64 13.46
CA ALA A 410 -23.02 -4.46 12.67
C ALA A 410 -23.55 -4.86 11.30
N LYS A 411 -24.55 -4.12 10.82
CA LYS A 411 -25.18 -4.27 9.52
C LYS A 411 -25.19 -2.90 8.83
N PRO A 412 -24.83 -2.80 7.54
CA PRO A 412 -25.03 -1.56 6.77
C PRO A 412 -26.52 -1.26 6.65
N GLU A 413 -26.86 0.00 6.37
CA GLU A 413 -28.26 0.35 6.11
C GLU A 413 -28.71 -0.24 4.76
N ARG A 414 -29.98 -0.67 4.66
CA ARG A 414 -30.46 -1.41 3.47
C ARG A 414 -30.22 -0.65 2.16
N TRP A 415 -30.39 0.68 2.20
CA TRP A 415 -30.19 1.55 1.05
C TRP A 415 -28.72 1.58 0.58
N GLU A 416 -27.75 1.38 1.48
CA GLU A 416 -26.32 1.31 1.16
C GLU A 416 -25.99 0.00 0.43
N THR A 417 -26.52 -1.13 0.90
CA THR A 417 -26.36 -2.43 0.23
C THR A 417 -26.99 -2.39 -1.16
N CYS A 418 -28.21 -1.86 -1.26
CA CYS A 418 -28.91 -1.74 -2.55
C CYS A 418 -28.23 -0.78 -3.52
N LEU A 419 -27.56 0.28 -3.02
CA LEU A 419 -26.79 1.18 -3.87
C LEU A 419 -25.51 0.51 -4.36
N SER A 420 -24.79 -0.24 -3.50
CA SER A 420 -23.59 -0.98 -3.92
C SER A 420 -23.86 -1.98 -5.05
N LEU A 421 -25.03 -2.63 -5.09
CA LEU A 421 -25.43 -3.52 -6.20
C LEU A 421 -25.56 -2.82 -7.56
N ILE A 422 -25.70 -1.48 -7.58
CA ILE A 422 -25.86 -0.67 -8.79
C ILE A 422 -24.57 0.09 -9.12
N ASP A 423 -23.87 0.60 -8.10
CA ASP A 423 -22.74 1.53 -8.24
C ASP A 423 -21.37 0.83 -8.25
N GLN A 424 -21.13 -0.13 -7.35
CA GLN A 424 -19.82 -0.74 -7.14
C GLN A 424 -19.69 -2.05 -7.93
N ASP A 425 -18.65 -2.13 -8.79
CA ASP A 425 -18.31 -3.27 -9.66
C ASP A 425 -19.49 -3.86 -10.47
N SER A 426 -20.52 -3.05 -10.68
CA SER A 426 -21.77 -3.44 -11.31
C SER A 426 -21.85 -2.90 -12.74
N TYR A 427 -22.37 -3.72 -13.65
CA TYR A 427 -22.62 -3.37 -15.04
C TYR A 427 -23.45 -2.09 -15.19
N MET A 428 -24.30 -1.77 -14.21
CA MET A 428 -25.18 -0.59 -14.21
C MET A 428 -24.51 0.70 -13.71
N GLY A 429 -23.31 0.63 -13.11
CA GLY A 429 -22.62 1.78 -12.49
C GLY A 429 -22.42 2.96 -13.43
N PRO A 430 -21.87 2.77 -14.65
CA PRO A 430 -21.73 3.85 -15.63
C PRO A 430 -23.06 4.51 -16.05
N LEU A 431 -24.18 3.78 -16.04
CA LEU A 431 -25.51 4.34 -16.32
C LEU A 431 -26.02 5.19 -15.15
N LEU A 432 -25.75 4.81 -13.90
CA LEU A 432 -25.99 5.68 -12.74
C LEU A 432 -25.08 6.91 -12.77
N GLY A 433 -23.82 6.73 -13.14
CA GLY A 433 -22.81 7.78 -13.26
C GLY A 433 -23.15 8.86 -14.29
N ARG A 434 -23.88 8.55 -15.37
CA ARG A 434 -24.48 9.55 -16.28
C ARG A 434 -25.22 10.63 -15.50
N TYR A 435 -26.18 10.22 -14.68
CA TYR A 435 -27.06 11.14 -13.95
C TYR A 435 -26.31 11.90 -12.83
N PHE A 436 -25.15 11.40 -12.41
CA PHE A 436 -24.24 12.11 -11.50
C PHE A 436 -23.45 13.24 -12.21
N VAL A 437 -23.09 13.08 -13.49
CA VAL A 437 -22.24 14.03 -14.25
C VAL A 437 -22.98 15.10 -15.06
N LEU A 438 -24.30 15.03 -15.21
CA LEU A 438 -25.08 16.03 -15.98
C LEU A 438 -24.82 17.48 -15.50
N ASP A 439 -24.58 17.67 -14.20
CA ASP A 439 -24.35 18.99 -13.58
C ASP A 439 -22.86 19.40 -13.51
N THR A 440 -21.89 18.52 -13.82
CA THR A 440 -20.48 18.71 -13.40
C THR A 440 -19.57 19.41 -14.42
N HIS A 441 -20.12 19.94 -15.52
CA HIS A 441 -19.34 20.43 -16.66
C HIS A 441 -18.20 21.44 -16.33
N PRO A 442 -18.42 22.52 -15.55
CA PRO A 442 -17.35 23.53 -15.31
C PRO A 442 -16.18 23.00 -14.47
N VAL A 443 -16.35 21.87 -13.79
CA VAL A 443 -15.31 21.26 -12.96
C VAL A 443 -14.31 20.48 -13.80
N ILE A 444 -14.79 19.85 -14.88
CA ILE A 444 -13.99 19.03 -15.80
C ILE A 444 -12.97 19.92 -16.54
N GLU A 445 -13.40 21.08 -17.04
CA GLU A 445 -12.51 22.05 -17.72
C GLU A 445 -11.35 22.51 -16.82
N ARG A 446 -11.62 22.81 -15.55
CA ARG A 446 -10.56 23.23 -14.62
C ARG A 446 -9.61 22.08 -14.25
N ALA A 447 -10.09 20.84 -14.20
CA ALA A 447 -9.29 19.65 -13.95
C ALA A 447 -8.39 19.28 -15.15
N ASP A 448 -8.88 19.47 -16.38
CA ASP A 448 -8.08 19.34 -17.61
C ASP A 448 -6.91 20.34 -17.63
N LEU A 449 -7.17 21.63 -17.37
CA LEU A 449 -6.13 22.66 -17.28
C LEU A 449 -5.05 22.35 -16.21
N MET A 450 -5.43 21.73 -15.09
CA MET A 450 -4.47 21.25 -14.09
C MET A 450 -3.67 20.05 -14.61
N THR A 451 -4.33 19.09 -15.26
CA THR A 451 -3.71 17.90 -15.86
C THR A 451 -2.65 18.28 -16.89
N GLN A 452 -2.97 19.21 -17.80
CA GLN A 452 -2.05 19.69 -18.84
C GLN A 452 -0.78 20.34 -18.26
N LYS A 453 -0.89 21.13 -17.19
CA LYS A 453 0.28 21.72 -16.49
C LYS A 453 1.20 20.64 -15.91
N ILE A 454 0.62 19.66 -15.22
CA ILE A 454 1.35 18.55 -14.58
C ILE A 454 2.09 17.72 -15.63
N VAL A 455 1.44 17.42 -16.76
CA VAL A 455 2.02 16.68 -17.88
C VAL A 455 3.14 17.48 -18.57
N SER A 456 2.98 18.79 -18.80
CA SER A 456 4.05 19.64 -19.35
C SER A 456 5.28 19.63 -18.45
N ARG A 457 5.09 19.88 -17.15
CA ARG A 457 6.18 19.94 -16.17
C ARG A 457 6.89 18.59 -15.99
N LEU A 458 6.18 17.46 -16.16
CA LEU A 458 6.83 16.15 -16.21
C LEU A 458 7.64 15.99 -17.51
N GLN A 459 7.09 16.39 -18.66
CA GLN A 459 7.81 16.33 -19.93
C GLN A 459 9.10 17.17 -19.91
N GLU A 460 9.07 18.36 -19.29
CA GLU A 460 10.24 19.23 -19.11
C GLU A 460 11.33 18.62 -18.22
N LYS A 461 10.96 17.72 -17.29
CA LYS A 461 11.89 16.98 -16.42
C LYS A 461 12.42 15.70 -17.07
N MET A 462 11.81 15.21 -18.15
CA MET A 462 12.23 14.00 -18.85
C MET A 462 13.32 14.27 -19.89
N THR A 463 14.33 13.40 -19.95
CA THR A 463 15.42 13.45 -20.93
C THR A 463 15.42 12.26 -21.90
N ASN A 464 14.59 11.25 -21.67
CA ASN A 464 14.53 10.02 -22.47
C ASN A 464 13.40 10.10 -23.50
N GLU A 465 13.73 10.27 -24.77
CA GLU A 465 12.76 10.36 -25.88
C GLU A 465 11.77 9.17 -25.95
N ARG A 466 12.10 7.98 -25.45
CA ARG A 466 11.13 6.86 -25.38
C ARG A 466 10.05 7.11 -24.33
N MET A 467 10.43 7.65 -23.16
CA MET A 467 9.50 8.02 -22.11
C MET A 467 8.67 9.25 -22.51
N ILE A 468 9.30 10.25 -23.12
CA ILE A 468 8.62 11.43 -23.68
C ILE A 468 7.60 11.03 -24.75
N LYS A 469 7.96 10.11 -25.67
CA LYS A 469 7.04 9.55 -26.66
C LYS A 469 5.84 8.84 -26.01
N LYS A 470 6.06 8.07 -24.93
CA LYS A 470 4.96 7.44 -24.17
C LYS A 470 4.06 8.48 -23.49
N LEU A 471 4.65 9.51 -22.87
CA LEU A 471 3.92 10.59 -22.21
C LEU A 471 3.06 11.39 -23.23
N ARG A 472 3.61 11.70 -24.40
CA ARG A 472 2.89 12.34 -25.52
C ARG A 472 1.79 11.46 -26.13
N GLY A 473 1.90 10.15 -25.98
CA GLY A 473 0.87 9.18 -26.39
C GLY A 473 -0.11 8.80 -25.28
N MET A 474 -0.03 9.43 -24.10
CA MET A 474 -0.87 9.11 -22.94
C MET A 474 -2.25 9.75 -23.10
N GLN A 475 -3.29 8.97 -22.89
CA GLN A 475 -4.69 9.42 -22.97
C GLN A 475 -5.19 9.83 -21.59
N PHE A 476 -6.09 10.81 -21.52
CA PHE A 476 -6.66 11.32 -20.28
C PHE A 476 -8.18 11.36 -20.41
N GLU A 477 -8.88 10.65 -19.53
CA GLU A 477 -10.34 10.69 -19.43
C GLU A 477 -10.73 11.39 -18.12
N ILE A 478 -11.48 12.49 -18.22
CA ILE A 478 -11.71 13.43 -17.10
C ILE A 478 -13.22 13.61 -16.88
N GLY A 479 -13.66 13.37 -15.65
CA GLY A 479 -15.08 13.31 -15.29
C GLY A 479 -15.72 11.98 -15.70
N TYR A 480 -15.80 11.73 -17.00
CA TYR A 480 -16.40 10.53 -17.61
C TYR A 480 -15.62 10.08 -18.84
N ALA A 481 -15.93 8.89 -19.36
CA ALA A 481 -15.25 8.33 -20.53
C ALA A 481 -15.78 8.93 -21.84
N THR A 482 -14.88 9.42 -22.68
CA THR A 482 -15.15 10.06 -23.97
C THR A 482 -14.69 9.20 -25.16
N HIS A 483 -13.79 8.23 -24.95
CA HIS A 483 -13.18 7.40 -25.99
C HIS A 483 -13.36 5.88 -25.76
N ALA A 484 -14.26 5.49 -24.84
CA ALA A 484 -14.52 4.10 -24.45
C ALA A 484 -15.47 3.32 -25.39
N SER A 485 -15.73 2.05 -25.05
CA SER A 485 -16.71 1.17 -25.70
C SER A 485 -18.17 1.64 -25.56
N LEU A 486 -18.47 2.47 -24.55
CA LEU A 486 -19.77 3.07 -24.26
C LEU A 486 -19.62 4.58 -24.09
N ASP A 487 -20.49 5.35 -24.76
CA ASP A 487 -20.67 6.78 -24.52
C ASP A 487 -21.85 6.98 -23.56
N ILE A 488 -21.56 7.48 -22.35
CA ILE A 488 -22.60 7.70 -21.31
C ILE A 488 -23.36 9.02 -21.47
N MET A 489 -22.96 9.88 -22.41
CA MET A 489 -23.69 11.11 -22.75
C MET A 489 -24.72 10.85 -23.87
N SER A 490 -24.44 9.90 -24.77
CA SER A 490 -25.37 9.44 -25.81
C SER A 490 -26.44 8.47 -25.30
N VAL A 491 -27.69 8.94 -25.26
CA VAL A 491 -28.89 8.12 -24.98
C VAL A 491 -28.98 6.91 -25.92
N LEU A 492 -28.59 7.08 -27.19
CA LEU A 492 -28.65 6.01 -28.19
C LEU A 492 -27.62 4.91 -27.90
N SER A 493 -26.40 5.29 -27.50
CA SER A 493 -25.35 4.34 -27.11
C SER A 493 -25.76 3.53 -25.87
N LEU A 494 -26.30 4.21 -24.85
CA LEU A 494 -26.84 3.57 -23.65
C LEU A 494 -28.05 2.66 -23.95
N THR A 495 -28.91 3.05 -24.89
CA THR A 495 -30.05 2.22 -25.32
C THR A 495 -29.56 0.95 -26.03
N GLU A 496 -28.52 1.02 -26.85
CA GLU A 496 -27.92 -0.15 -27.52
C GLU A 496 -27.20 -1.11 -26.54
N TYR A 497 -26.70 -0.58 -25.41
CA TYR A 497 -25.93 -1.31 -24.40
C TYR A 497 -26.83 -1.93 -23.31
N TYR A 498 -27.76 -1.12 -22.77
CA TYR A 498 -28.62 -1.45 -21.62
C TYR A 498 -30.09 -1.72 -21.97
N GLY A 499 -30.57 -1.41 -23.18
CA GLY A 499 -31.99 -1.56 -23.54
C GLY A 499 -32.54 -2.97 -23.32
N ALA A 500 -31.71 -3.99 -23.55
CA ALA A 500 -32.02 -5.41 -23.35
C ALA A 500 -31.91 -5.90 -21.89
N VAL A 501 -31.44 -5.07 -20.94
CA VAL A 501 -31.55 -5.38 -19.50
C VAL A 501 -33.02 -5.34 -19.12
N GLN A 502 -33.53 -6.44 -18.59
CA GLN A 502 -34.88 -6.51 -18.01
C GLN A 502 -34.79 -6.29 -16.50
N THR A 503 -35.59 -5.37 -15.98
CA THR A 503 -35.74 -5.07 -14.56
C THR A 503 -37.21 -4.78 -14.29
N ASP A 504 -37.71 -5.23 -13.15
CA ASP A 504 -39.06 -4.95 -12.67
C ASP A 504 -39.01 -4.77 -11.14
N ARG A 505 -39.63 -3.72 -10.63
CA ARG A 505 -39.69 -3.39 -9.20
C ARG A 505 -40.45 -4.44 -8.37
N GLU A 506 -41.39 -5.16 -8.97
CA GLU A 506 -42.20 -6.19 -8.31
C GLU A 506 -41.60 -7.60 -8.49
N ALA A 507 -40.54 -7.75 -9.29
CA ALA A 507 -39.83 -9.02 -9.48
C ALA A 507 -38.82 -9.30 -8.35
N SER A 508 -38.37 -10.56 -8.26
CA SER A 508 -37.35 -10.95 -7.28
C SER A 508 -36.02 -10.22 -7.52
N LEU A 509 -35.29 -9.93 -6.44
CA LEU A 509 -33.97 -9.32 -6.56
C LEU A 509 -33.01 -10.25 -7.33
N PHE A 510 -33.16 -11.56 -7.14
CA PHE A 510 -32.47 -12.57 -7.93
C PHE A 510 -32.72 -12.45 -9.45
N ASP A 511 -33.97 -12.28 -9.90
CA ASP A 511 -34.30 -12.17 -11.32
C ASP A 511 -33.67 -10.93 -11.96
N ASN A 512 -33.74 -9.78 -11.29
CA ASN A 512 -33.15 -8.52 -11.75
C ASN A 512 -31.62 -8.61 -11.82
N VAL A 513 -30.95 -9.10 -10.77
CA VAL A 513 -29.48 -9.25 -10.76
C VAL A 513 -29.00 -10.29 -11.79
N LYS A 514 -29.74 -11.39 -11.98
CA LYS A 514 -29.47 -12.39 -13.02
C LYS A 514 -29.59 -11.79 -14.42
N SER A 515 -30.63 -10.99 -14.67
CA SER A 515 -30.82 -10.27 -15.94
C SER A 515 -29.64 -9.35 -16.26
N VAL A 516 -29.21 -8.54 -15.28
CA VAL A 516 -28.02 -7.66 -15.39
C VAL A 516 -26.75 -8.48 -15.69
N LYS A 517 -26.48 -9.56 -14.94
CA LYS A 517 -25.31 -10.44 -15.15
C LYS A 517 -25.33 -11.12 -16.53
N MET A 518 -26.49 -11.64 -16.96
CA MET A 518 -26.64 -12.26 -18.28
C MET A 518 -26.43 -11.26 -19.43
N GLN A 519 -26.90 -10.02 -19.30
CA GLN A 519 -26.68 -9.00 -20.32
C GLN A 519 -25.24 -8.50 -20.35
N SER A 520 -24.57 -8.37 -19.19
CA SER A 520 -23.14 -8.05 -19.10
C SER A 520 -22.27 -9.04 -19.88
N VAL A 521 -22.50 -10.36 -19.71
CA VAL A 521 -21.74 -11.38 -20.44
C VAL A 521 -22.03 -11.36 -21.94
N LYS A 522 -23.29 -11.16 -22.36
CA LYS A 522 -23.63 -10.98 -23.79
C LYS A 522 -22.95 -9.76 -24.41
N GLN A 523 -22.87 -8.65 -23.68
CA GLN A 523 -22.22 -7.42 -24.14
C GLN A 523 -20.70 -7.62 -24.26
N MET A 524 -20.07 -8.32 -23.32
CA MET A 524 -18.66 -8.72 -23.43
C MET A 524 -18.40 -9.51 -24.73
N TRP A 525 -19.20 -10.55 -25.01
CA TRP A 525 -19.10 -11.34 -26.25
C TRP A 525 -19.51 -10.58 -27.53
N LYS A 526 -20.17 -9.41 -27.41
CA LYS A 526 -20.47 -8.49 -28.53
C LYS A 526 -19.24 -7.64 -28.88
N GLU A 527 -18.51 -7.16 -27.88
CA GLU A 527 -17.29 -6.35 -28.06
C GLU A 527 -16.18 -7.14 -28.79
N LEU A 528 -15.99 -8.43 -28.46
CA LEU A 528 -15.07 -9.31 -29.21
C LEU A 528 -15.38 -9.39 -30.72
N LYS A 529 -16.67 -9.33 -31.09
CA LYS A 529 -17.14 -9.43 -32.48
C LYS A 529 -16.97 -8.13 -33.26
N GLN A 530 -16.73 -7.00 -32.60
CA GLN A 530 -16.53 -5.70 -33.25
C GLN A 530 -15.15 -5.58 -33.93
N ASN A 531 -14.21 -6.51 -33.66
CA ASN A 531 -12.90 -6.60 -34.32
C ASN A 531 -12.04 -5.31 -34.24
N GLN A 532 -12.34 -4.47 -33.26
CA GLN A 532 -11.61 -3.27 -32.86
C GLN A 532 -11.72 -3.19 -31.34
N MET A 533 -10.59 -3.17 -30.63
CA MET A 533 -10.62 -2.95 -29.19
C MET A 533 -10.80 -1.46 -28.88
N LYS A 534 -11.57 -1.15 -27.85
CA LYS A 534 -11.69 0.17 -27.22
C LYS A 534 -11.37 0.05 -25.73
N PRO A 535 -11.02 1.15 -25.04
CA PRO A 535 -11.02 1.18 -23.57
C PRO A 535 -12.40 0.81 -23.03
N PRO A 536 -12.51 0.00 -21.95
CA PRO A 536 -13.77 -0.23 -21.28
C PRO A 536 -14.19 1.05 -20.55
N VAL A 537 -15.50 1.30 -20.45
CA VAL A 537 -16.04 2.40 -19.62
C VAL A 537 -15.62 2.23 -18.15
N PHE A 538 -15.51 3.33 -17.40
CA PHE A 538 -15.34 3.34 -15.95
C PHE A 538 -16.57 3.97 -15.29
N ASN A 539 -16.80 3.75 -13.99
CA ASN A 539 -17.88 4.44 -13.29
C ASN A 539 -17.45 5.87 -12.89
N PRO A 540 -18.09 6.94 -13.40
CA PRO A 540 -17.80 8.33 -13.02
C PRO A 540 -17.89 8.63 -11.52
N THR A 541 -18.63 7.85 -10.73
CA THR A 541 -18.86 8.10 -9.30
C THR A 541 -17.64 7.77 -8.42
N SER A 542 -16.61 7.10 -8.96
CA SER A 542 -15.42 6.70 -8.20
C SER A 542 -14.61 7.90 -7.68
N THR A 543 -13.99 7.72 -6.51
CA THR A 543 -13.03 8.66 -5.90
C THR A 543 -11.58 8.36 -6.27
N GLU A 544 -11.32 7.33 -7.07
CA GLU A 544 -9.97 6.84 -7.37
C GLU A 544 -9.48 7.33 -8.75
N VAL A 545 -8.30 7.96 -8.76
CA VAL A 545 -7.56 8.28 -9.98
C VAL A 545 -6.61 7.12 -10.26
N LEU A 546 -6.62 6.60 -11.48
CA LEU A 546 -5.85 5.40 -11.83
C LEU A 546 -5.28 5.45 -13.25
N TYR A 547 -4.34 4.54 -13.53
CA TYR A 547 -3.69 4.38 -14.83
C TYR A 547 -3.89 2.95 -15.36
N ARG A 548 -4.29 2.84 -16.63
CA ARG A 548 -4.47 1.58 -17.37
C ARG A 548 -3.31 1.36 -18.32
N TYR A 549 -2.50 0.34 -18.01
CA TYR A 549 -1.27 -0.01 -18.73
C TYR A 549 -1.51 -0.37 -20.20
N GLU A 550 -2.61 -1.07 -20.45
CA GLU A 550 -3.02 -1.68 -21.72
C GLU A 550 -3.49 -0.66 -22.77
N TYR A 551 -3.82 0.56 -22.32
CA TYR A 551 -4.34 1.65 -23.14
C TYR A 551 -3.49 2.92 -23.07
N ASN A 552 -2.43 2.93 -22.26
CA ASN A 552 -1.64 4.13 -21.92
C ASN A 552 -2.55 5.28 -21.45
N GLN A 553 -3.51 4.98 -20.56
CA GLN A 553 -4.65 5.86 -20.25
C GLN A 553 -4.72 6.19 -18.74
N VAL A 554 -4.74 7.48 -18.40
CA VAL A 554 -5.06 8.01 -17.06
C VAL A 554 -6.55 8.29 -16.98
N ILE A 555 -7.16 7.97 -15.83
CA ILE A 555 -8.59 8.15 -15.57
C ILE A 555 -8.77 8.98 -14.30
N ILE A 556 -9.54 10.06 -14.41
CA ILE A 556 -9.84 11.03 -13.35
C ILE A 556 -11.37 11.15 -13.23
N PRO A 557 -12.07 10.29 -12.45
CA PRO A 557 -13.53 10.25 -12.45
C PRO A 557 -14.17 11.46 -11.76
N ALA A 558 -15.41 11.80 -12.13
CA ALA A 558 -16.13 12.94 -11.56
C ALA A 558 -16.29 12.86 -10.02
N GLY A 559 -16.29 11.67 -9.43
CA GLY A 559 -16.34 11.47 -7.97
C GLY A 559 -15.10 11.98 -7.21
N VAL A 560 -13.94 12.17 -7.87
CA VAL A 560 -12.79 12.88 -7.29
C VAL A 560 -12.80 14.39 -7.59
N LEU A 561 -13.62 14.85 -8.54
CA LEU A 561 -13.71 16.25 -8.96
C LEU A 561 -14.70 17.04 -8.08
N GLN A 562 -14.51 16.99 -6.76
CA GLN A 562 -15.37 17.68 -5.79
C GLN A 562 -14.66 17.91 -4.45
N PHE A 563 -15.22 18.76 -3.60
CA PHE A 563 -14.69 19.03 -2.26
C PHE A 563 -14.67 17.73 -1.43
N PRO A 564 -13.57 17.41 -0.72
CA PRO A 564 -12.40 18.25 -0.43
C PRO A 564 -11.23 18.15 -1.42
N TYR A 565 -11.29 17.26 -2.41
CA TYR A 565 -10.22 17.01 -3.38
C TYR A 565 -10.05 18.15 -4.40
N PHE A 566 -11.15 18.76 -4.83
CA PHE A 566 -11.13 19.76 -5.90
C PHE A 566 -12.34 20.69 -5.80
N ASP A 567 -12.21 21.90 -6.32
CA ASP A 567 -13.30 22.88 -6.40
C ASP A 567 -13.01 23.87 -7.54
N VAL A 568 -14.04 24.49 -8.11
CA VAL A 568 -13.87 25.44 -9.23
C VAL A 568 -13.32 26.80 -8.77
N GLN A 569 -13.53 27.17 -7.50
CA GLN A 569 -13.22 28.49 -6.96
C GLN A 569 -11.98 28.53 -6.05
N GLY A 570 -11.63 27.43 -5.37
CA GLY A 570 -10.49 27.40 -4.44
C GLY A 570 -9.09 27.44 -5.11
N PRO A 571 -8.00 27.76 -4.39
CA PRO A 571 -6.72 28.06 -5.01
C PRO A 571 -5.94 26.84 -5.51
N GLU A 572 -5.25 26.99 -6.63
CA GLU A 572 -4.52 25.92 -7.32
C GLU A 572 -3.47 25.23 -6.44
N TYR A 573 -2.73 25.97 -5.62
CA TYR A 573 -1.68 25.38 -4.79
C TYR A 573 -2.21 24.38 -3.75
N LEU A 574 -3.46 24.53 -3.28
CA LEU A 574 -4.09 23.54 -2.40
C LEU A 574 -4.56 22.30 -3.17
N TYR A 575 -5.09 22.50 -4.38
CA TYR A 575 -5.63 21.41 -5.19
C TYR A 575 -4.54 20.64 -5.95
N GLN A 576 -3.39 21.24 -6.22
CA GLN A 576 -2.19 20.50 -6.60
C GLN A 576 -1.73 19.55 -5.48
N GLY A 577 -1.87 19.94 -4.21
CA GLY A 577 -1.56 19.08 -3.06
C GLY A 577 -2.52 17.91 -2.86
N THR A 578 -3.63 17.86 -3.61
CA THR A 578 -4.67 16.83 -3.49
C THR A 578 -4.91 16.16 -4.85
N LEU A 579 -5.78 16.71 -5.69
CA LEU A 579 -6.03 16.20 -7.05
C LEU A 579 -4.77 16.17 -7.92
N GLY A 580 -3.95 17.24 -7.92
CA GLY A 580 -2.76 17.30 -8.77
C GLY A 580 -1.69 16.26 -8.41
N TRP A 581 -1.54 15.95 -7.12
CA TRP A 581 -0.71 14.85 -6.66
C TRP A 581 -1.25 13.50 -7.16
N MET A 582 -2.56 13.26 -7.11
CA MET A 582 -3.16 12.03 -7.64
C MET A 582 -2.99 11.88 -9.17
N ILE A 583 -3.13 12.98 -9.91
CA ILE A 583 -2.86 13.02 -11.36
C ILE A 583 -1.39 12.69 -11.62
N GLY A 584 -0.47 13.32 -10.89
CA GLY A 584 0.96 13.02 -10.97
C GLY A 584 1.28 11.56 -10.67
N GLN A 585 0.66 10.99 -9.64
CA GLN A 585 0.84 9.59 -9.24
C GLN A 585 0.41 8.63 -10.37
N ALA A 586 -0.79 8.83 -10.93
CA ALA A 586 -1.29 8.02 -12.04
C ALA A 586 -0.43 8.16 -13.32
N VAL A 587 0.03 9.36 -13.66
CA VAL A 587 0.97 9.53 -14.79
C VAL A 587 2.31 8.81 -14.53
N MET A 588 2.82 8.84 -13.30
CA MET A 588 4.07 8.18 -12.92
C MET A 588 3.99 6.64 -12.96
N HIS A 589 2.83 6.03 -12.70
CA HIS A 589 2.61 4.59 -12.93
C HIS A 589 2.83 4.17 -14.39
N GLY A 590 2.74 5.10 -15.34
CA GLY A 590 3.19 4.87 -16.73
C GLY A 590 4.66 4.49 -16.88
N PHE A 591 5.50 4.68 -15.85
CA PHE A 591 6.97 4.55 -15.91
C PHE A 591 7.57 3.66 -14.81
N ASP A 592 6.74 3.02 -13.98
CA ASP A 592 7.17 2.15 -12.86
C ASP A 592 7.64 0.74 -13.33
N GLN A 593 7.79 -0.24 -12.42
CA GLN A 593 8.25 -1.59 -12.81
C GLN A 593 7.26 -2.35 -13.70
N VAL A 594 5.96 -2.04 -13.62
CA VAL A 594 4.92 -2.56 -14.51
C VAL A 594 4.82 -1.65 -15.73
N GLY A 595 4.73 -0.33 -15.52
CA GLY A 595 4.66 0.71 -16.55
C GLY A 595 5.75 0.61 -17.62
N LYS A 596 7.00 0.31 -17.23
CA LYS A 596 8.14 0.11 -18.15
C LYS A 596 7.93 -1.03 -19.17
N ARG A 597 7.03 -1.98 -18.88
CA ARG A 597 6.74 -3.12 -19.75
C ARG A 597 5.72 -2.81 -20.85
N TYR A 598 5.09 -1.63 -20.84
CA TYR A 598 4.07 -1.22 -21.82
C TYR A 598 4.55 0.00 -22.60
N ASN A 599 4.51 -0.05 -23.94
CA ASN A 599 4.91 1.09 -24.79
C ASN A 599 3.80 2.15 -24.94
N GLU A 600 3.99 3.11 -25.85
CA GLU A 600 3.02 4.20 -26.08
C GLU A 600 1.65 3.73 -26.61
N LYS A 601 1.51 2.44 -26.96
CA LYS A 601 0.30 1.82 -27.49
C LYS A 601 -0.26 0.71 -26.60
N GLY A 602 0.31 0.51 -25.40
CA GLY A 602 -0.11 -0.56 -24.49
C GLY A 602 0.33 -1.99 -24.88
N LEU A 603 1.26 -2.14 -25.83
CA LEU A 603 1.84 -3.45 -26.18
C LEU A 603 2.89 -3.84 -25.13
N LEU A 604 2.91 -5.12 -24.72
CA LEU A 604 3.78 -5.66 -23.67
C LEU A 604 5.16 -6.06 -24.22
N GLY A 605 6.25 -5.70 -23.52
CA GLY A 605 7.62 -6.02 -23.91
C GLY A 605 8.69 -5.20 -23.17
N ASP A 606 9.97 -5.48 -23.44
CA ASP A 606 11.11 -4.83 -22.76
C ASP A 606 11.58 -3.56 -23.50
N TRP A 607 10.76 -2.51 -23.45
CA TRP A 607 10.92 -1.30 -24.28
C TRP A 607 12.11 -0.41 -23.90
N TRP A 608 12.52 -0.44 -22.63
CA TRP A 608 13.74 0.20 -22.11
C TRP A 608 14.17 -0.47 -20.80
N LYS A 609 15.45 -0.38 -20.47
CA LYS A 609 15.98 -0.79 -19.16
C LYS A 609 16.31 0.47 -18.35
N ASN A 610 15.73 0.58 -17.16
CA ASN A 610 16.18 1.51 -16.14
C ASN A 610 17.28 0.83 -15.31
N ALA A 611 18.22 1.60 -14.76
CA ALA A 611 18.93 1.15 -13.57
C ALA A 611 17.92 1.12 -12.40
N GLU A 612 17.86 0.03 -11.65
CA GLU A 612 16.86 -0.12 -10.59
C GLU A 612 17.31 0.68 -9.36
N SER A 613 16.51 1.68 -8.99
CA SER A 613 16.83 2.58 -7.87
C SER A 613 16.58 1.87 -6.54
N THR A 614 17.61 1.18 -6.06
CA THR A 614 17.68 0.55 -4.73
C THR A 614 17.55 1.56 -3.58
N CYS A 615 17.64 2.86 -3.86
CA CYS A 615 17.44 3.95 -2.91
C CYS A 615 16.03 3.91 -2.28
N LEU A 616 14.97 3.86 -3.10
CA LEU A 616 13.59 3.80 -2.60
C LEU A 616 13.31 2.47 -1.85
N ILE A 617 13.86 1.36 -2.33
CA ILE A 617 13.76 0.06 -1.64
C ILE A 617 14.38 0.18 -0.25
N SER A 618 15.65 0.59 -0.18
CA SER A 618 16.40 0.74 1.08
C SER A 618 15.74 1.73 2.04
N GLN A 619 15.22 2.86 1.54
CA GLN A 619 14.54 3.87 2.34
C GLN A 619 13.32 3.27 3.07
N TYR A 620 12.43 2.60 2.33
CA TYR A 620 11.20 2.06 2.92
C TYR A 620 11.45 0.80 3.75
N GLU A 621 12.51 0.04 3.45
CA GLU A 621 13.01 -1.03 4.34
C GLU A 621 13.44 -0.49 5.72
N THR A 622 13.89 0.78 5.85
CA THR A 622 14.20 1.36 7.18
C THR A 622 12.97 1.59 8.07
N PHE A 623 11.80 1.80 7.46
CA PHE A 623 10.52 1.90 8.19
C PHE A 623 9.94 0.51 8.56
N GLY A 624 10.65 -0.56 8.20
CA GLY A 624 10.22 -1.95 8.44
C GLY A 624 9.22 -2.48 7.41
N LEU A 625 9.09 -1.81 6.27
CA LEU A 625 8.20 -2.19 5.17
C LEU A 625 8.93 -3.05 4.13
N ASP A 626 8.20 -3.79 3.30
CA ASP A 626 8.80 -4.38 2.11
C ASP A 626 8.95 -3.30 1.02
N GLY A 627 10.16 -2.76 0.92
CA GLY A 627 10.51 -1.69 -0.04
C GLY A 627 10.51 -2.12 -1.50
N ASP A 628 10.46 -3.43 -1.80
CA ASP A 628 10.35 -3.98 -3.15
C ASP A 628 8.87 -4.06 -3.56
N GLN A 629 8.04 -4.66 -2.70
CA GLN A 629 6.59 -4.75 -2.88
C GLN A 629 5.92 -3.36 -2.97
N THR A 630 6.41 -2.38 -2.20
CA THR A 630 5.87 -1.01 -2.20
C THR A 630 6.48 -0.10 -3.26
N TRP A 631 7.51 -0.55 -4.00
CA TRP A 631 8.34 0.33 -4.85
C TRP A 631 7.55 1.15 -5.88
N ASN A 632 6.59 0.55 -6.58
CA ASN A 632 5.82 1.23 -7.62
C ASN A 632 5.04 2.44 -7.06
N ASN A 633 4.39 2.27 -5.91
CA ASN A 633 3.65 3.34 -5.24
C ASN A 633 4.62 4.40 -4.70
N ASN A 634 5.72 3.97 -4.07
CA ASN A 634 6.74 4.89 -3.53
C ASN A 634 7.36 5.76 -4.65
N PHE A 635 7.63 5.16 -5.81
CA PHE A 635 8.12 5.84 -7.01
C PHE A 635 7.09 6.83 -7.56
N ALA A 636 5.82 6.44 -7.65
CA ALA A 636 4.74 7.30 -8.13
C ALA A 636 4.48 8.49 -7.19
N ASP A 637 4.41 8.25 -5.88
CA ASP A 637 4.23 9.29 -4.86
C ASP A 637 5.36 10.33 -4.89
N ASN A 638 6.62 9.89 -4.91
CA ASN A 638 7.78 10.79 -4.97
C ASN A 638 7.81 11.57 -6.29
N GLY A 639 7.55 10.91 -7.43
CA GLY A 639 7.49 11.56 -8.73
C GLY A 639 6.41 12.65 -8.80
N ALA A 640 5.22 12.37 -8.26
CA ALA A 640 4.12 13.32 -8.20
C ALA A 640 4.44 14.57 -7.37
N LEU A 641 5.07 14.41 -6.21
CA LEU A 641 5.47 15.54 -5.35
C LEU A 641 6.49 16.47 -6.02
N MET A 642 7.29 15.96 -6.96
CA MET A 642 8.23 16.78 -7.75
C MET A 642 7.55 17.63 -8.84
N LEU A 643 6.23 17.53 -9.02
CA LEU A 643 5.44 18.24 -10.03
C LEU A 643 4.63 19.43 -9.49
N TYR A 644 4.76 19.80 -8.20
CA TYR A 644 4.20 21.04 -7.65
C TYR A 644 4.63 22.27 -8.47
N ASP A 645 3.67 23.11 -8.88
CA ASP A 645 3.93 24.35 -9.63
C ASP A 645 2.74 25.33 -9.57
N SER A 646 2.74 26.23 -8.60
CA SER A 646 1.71 27.27 -8.52
C SER A 646 2.29 28.65 -8.31
N THR A 647 1.94 29.54 -9.23
CA THR A 647 2.31 30.97 -9.23
C THR A 647 1.13 31.87 -8.83
N GLU A 648 -0.04 31.31 -8.49
CA GLU A 648 -1.23 32.07 -8.08
C GLU A 648 -0.91 33.02 -6.93
N ASN A 649 -1.38 34.28 -7.00
CA ASN A 649 -1.27 35.24 -5.89
C ASN A 649 -2.54 35.37 -5.03
N ILE A 650 -3.27 34.26 -4.92
CA ILE A 650 -4.41 34.12 -4.01
C ILE A 650 -3.89 33.71 -2.62
N THR A 651 -4.57 34.16 -1.58
CA THR A 651 -4.35 33.82 -0.17
C THR A 651 -5.67 33.38 0.46
N ILE A 652 -5.61 32.70 1.61
CA ILE A 652 -6.78 32.14 2.29
C ILE A 652 -6.83 32.68 3.73
N PRO A 653 -7.99 33.14 4.23
CA PRO A 653 -8.10 33.69 5.58
C PRO A 653 -7.61 32.70 6.65
N GLY A 654 -6.90 33.20 7.65
CA GLY A 654 -6.31 32.40 8.74
C GLY A 654 -5.00 31.68 8.39
N LEU A 655 -4.78 31.29 7.13
CA LEU A 655 -3.62 30.48 6.72
C LEU A 655 -2.34 31.28 6.41
N ASN A 656 -2.37 32.61 6.56
CA ASN A 656 -1.29 33.53 6.15
C ASN A 656 0.07 33.33 6.85
N HIS A 657 0.15 32.44 7.85
CA HIS A 657 1.39 32.10 8.56
C HIS A 657 2.16 30.95 7.88
N TRP A 658 1.55 30.27 6.89
CA TRP A 658 2.20 29.29 6.04
C TRP A 658 2.43 29.83 4.62
N THR A 659 3.50 29.37 3.96
CA THR A 659 3.70 29.62 2.52
C THR A 659 2.75 28.74 1.69
N LYS A 660 2.53 29.10 0.42
CA LYS A 660 1.71 28.31 -0.52
C LYS A 660 2.27 26.90 -0.75
N GLU A 661 3.59 26.76 -0.70
CA GLU A 661 4.33 25.50 -0.78
C GLU A 661 4.17 24.66 0.50
N GLN A 662 4.27 25.28 1.69
CA GLN A 662 3.93 24.59 2.94
C GLN A 662 2.47 24.13 2.94
N LEU A 663 1.54 24.94 2.42
CA LEU A 663 0.13 24.59 2.29
C LEU A 663 -0.11 23.46 1.27
N PHE A 664 0.65 23.38 0.19
CA PHE A 664 0.66 22.22 -0.73
C PHE A 664 1.04 20.94 0.02
N TYR A 665 2.15 20.94 0.78
CA TYR A 665 2.59 19.77 1.53
C TYR A 665 1.64 19.41 2.69
N ILE A 666 1.07 20.39 3.38
CA ILE A 666 0.04 20.18 4.42
C ILE A 666 -1.20 19.52 3.81
N GLN A 667 -1.65 19.96 2.63
CA GLN A 667 -2.77 19.34 1.91
C GLN A 667 -2.46 17.89 1.53
N PHE A 668 -1.27 17.63 0.96
CA PHE A 668 -0.84 16.27 0.62
C PHE A 668 -0.81 15.34 1.84
N ALA A 669 -0.23 15.77 2.95
CA ALA A 669 -0.20 14.94 4.16
C ALA A 669 -1.62 14.74 4.74
N ARG A 670 -2.51 15.74 4.65
CA ARG A 670 -3.93 15.61 5.04
C ARG A 670 -4.70 14.56 4.20
N MET A 671 -4.31 14.32 2.94
CA MET A 671 -4.86 13.19 2.14
C MET A 671 -4.53 11.82 2.75
N LYS A 672 -3.38 11.71 3.44
CA LYS A 672 -2.87 10.46 4.03
C LYS A 672 -3.35 10.25 5.48
N CYS A 673 -4.10 11.20 6.06
CA CYS A 673 -4.70 11.00 7.38
C CYS A 673 -5.72 9.85 7.34
N SER A 674 -5.54 8.87 8.22
CA SER A 674 -6.47 7.76 8.35
C SER A 674 -6.50 7.23 9.79
N LYS A 675 -7.63 6.64 10.17
CA LYS A 675 -7.84 5.96 11.45
C LYS A 675 -8.52 4.63 11.15
N SER A 676 -7.93 3.54 11.61
CA SER A 676 -8.29 2.18 11.18
C SER A 676 -8.34 1.21 12.34
N THR A 677 -9.13 0.13 12.23
CA THR A 677 -9.22 -0.86 13.31
C THR A 677 -7.86 -1.53 13.45
N ARG A 678 -7.50 -1.92 14.68
CA ARG A 678 -6.24 -2.62 14.94
C ARG A 678 -6.10 -3.91 14.10
N LYS A 679 -7.21 -4.56 13.69
CA LYS A 679 -7.13 -5.77 12.86
C LYS A 679 -7.06 -5.49 11.36
N TYR A 680 -7.69 -4.42 10.86
CA TYR A 680 -7.41 -3.94 9.51
C TYR A 680 -5.95 -3.52 9.36
N GLN A 681 -5.44 -2.78 10.35
CA GLN A 681 -4.01 -2.52 10.52
C GLN A 681 -3.17 -3.79 10.70
N LEU A 682 -3.74 -4.96 11.01
CA LEU A 682 -3.01 -6.24 11.08
C LEU A 682 -3.05 -7.05 9.78
N ILE A 683 -3.99 -6.78 8.87
CA ILE A 683 -4.07 -7.41 7.55
C ILE A 683 -3.19 -6.64 6.56
N ASN A 684 -3.28 -5.30 6.57
CA ASN A 684 -2.44 -4.46 5.72
C ASN A 684 -0.97 -4.41 6.18
N LYS A 685 -0.41 -5.39 6.91
CA LYS A 685 1.00 -5.40 7.39
C LYS A 685 2.03 -5.82 6.34
N ASN A 686 1.74 -5.53 5.08
CA ASN A 686 2.78 -5.20 4.10
C ASN A 686 3.14 -3.69 4.23
N GLU A 687 2.24 -2.87 4.78
CA GLU A 687 2.58 -1.72 5.63
C GLU A 687 2.75 -2.20 7.09
N ALA A 688 3.82 -2.98 7.32
CA ALA A 688 4.13 -3.79 8.51
C ALA A 688 3.61 -3.28 9.85
N PRO A 689 2.65 -3.98 10.50
CA PRO A 689 3.03 -5.15 12.06
C PRO A 689 3.29 -6.70 11.93
N ASP A 690 3.55 -7.39 13.06
CA ASP A 690 3.64 -8.86 13.21
C ASP A 690 3.47 -9.29 14.69
N GLN A 691 2.61 -10.29 15.03
CA GLN A 691 2.46 -10.79 16.43
C GLN A 691 2.14 -12.30 16.64
N TYR A 692 1.52 -13.05 15.72
CA TYR A 692 1.02 -14.42 16.02
C TYR A 692 1.74 -15.59 15.32
N ARG A 693 2.59 -15.35 14.30
CA ARG A 693 3.33 -16.42 13.58
C ARG A 693 4.65 -16.83 14.27
N PHE A 694 5.26 -15.86 14.95
CA PHE A 694 6.69 -15.88 15.32
C PHE A 694 7.19 -17.12 16.07
N ALA A 695 6.44 -17.65 17.05
CA ALA A 695 6.94 -18.74 17.88
C ALA A 695 7.04 -20.10 17.16
N LYS A 696 6.31 -20.28 16.04
CA LYS A 696 6.43 -21.44 15.15
C LYS A 696 7.41 -21.15 14.00
N GLN A 697 7.43 -19.90 13.55
CA GLN A 697 8.37 -19.39 12.54
C GLN A 697 9.83 -19.54 13.00
N LEU A 698 10.18 -19.13 14.23
CA LEU A 698 11.52 -19.36 14.80
C LEU A 698 11.96 -20.83 14.73
N GLU A 699 11.04 -21.78 14.92
CA GLU A 699 11.38 -23.21 14.91
C GLU A 699 11.68 -23.66 13.47
N THR A 700 10.82 -23.32 12.50
CA THR A 700 11.06 -23.59 11.08
C THR A 700 12.30 -22.85 10.52
N GLU A 701 12.60 -21.65 11.02
CA GLU A 701 13.82 -20.92 10.64
C GLU A 701 15.07 -21.53 11.30
N SER A 702 14.98 -22.04 12.54
CA SER A 702 16.08 -22.76 13.20
C SER A 702 16.46 -24.08 12.52
N GLU A 703 15.55 -24.70 11.77
CA GLU A 703 15.86 -25.85 10.90
C GLU A 703 16.86 -25.50 9.79
N ASN A 704 16.98 -24.22 9.44
CA ASN A 704 17.92 -23.67 8.45
C ASN A 704 19.23 -23.14 9.10
N ILE A 705 19.48 -23.44 10.38
CA ILE A 705 20.74 -23.15 11.09
C ILE A 705 21.52 -24.48 11.26
N PRO A 706 22.87 -24.48 11.13
CA PRO A 706 23.70 -25.67 11.35
C PRO A 706 23.44 -26.32 12.72
N LEU A 707 23.51 -27.67 12.79
CA LEU A 707 23.15 -28.42 14.00
C LEU A 707 24.03 -28.03 15.19
N GLU A 708 25.31 -27.75 14.93
CA GLU A 708 26.30 -27.26 15.89
C GLU A 708 25.99 -25.86 16.45
N TRP A 709 25.19 -25.04 15.76
CA TRP A 709 24.86 -23.66 16.18
C TRP A 709 23.51 -23.55 16.90
N ARG A 710 22.61 -24.53 16.74
CA ARG A 710 21.28 -24.52 17.38
C ARG A 710 21.29 -24.47 18.92
N PRO A 711 22.25 -25.07 19.65
CA PRO A 711 22.34 -24.92 21.11
C PRO A 711 22.55 -23.48 21.57
N TYR A 712 23.10 -22.63 20.71
CA TYR A 712 23.42 -21.22 20.97
C TYR A 712 22.31 -20.26 20.49
N LEU A 713 21.15 -20.79 20.10
CA LEU A 713 19.95 -19.99 19.85
C LEU A 713 19.18 -19.75 21.15
N ILE A 714 18.68 -18.52 21.34
CA ILE A 714 17.89 -18.11 22.52
C ILE A 714 16.62 -18.98 22.63
N GLN A 715 16.45 -19.65 23.76
CA GLN A 715 15.40 -20.66 23.97
C GLN A 715 14.08 -19.99 24.35
N TYR A 716 13.48 -19.30 23.38
CA TYR A 716 12.25 -18.52 23.52
C TYR A 716 11.09 -19.28 24.20
N LYS A 717 11.00 -20.61 24.02
CA LYS A 717 10.01 -21.47 24.71
C LYS A 717 10.32 -21.72 26.19
N ALA A 718 11.59 -21.75 26.60
CA ALA A 718 12.00 -21.87 28.00
C ALA A 718 11.80 -20.54 28.72
N LEU A 719 12.39 -19.46 28.20
CA LEU A 719 12.23 -18.10 28.73
C LEU A 719 10.77 -17.66 28.84
N LYS A 720 9.90 -18.05 27.89
CA LYS A 720 8.45 -17.81 27.98
C LYS A 720 7.80 -18.48 29.20
N LYS A 721 8.27 -19.66 29.64
CA LYS A 721 7.75 -20.31 30.86
C LYS A 721 8.18 -19.52 32.10
N LEU A 722 9.40 -18.98 32.11
CA LEU A 722 9.90 -18.15 33.20
C LEU A 722 9.11 -16.84 33.33
N ILE A 723 8.76 -16.14 32.24
CA ILE A 723 7.89 -14.95 32.28
C ILE A 723 6.55 -15.24 32.97
N ASN A 724 5.96 -16.43 32.75
CA ASN A 724 4.73 -16.81 33.46
C ASN A 724 4.97 -16.97 34.97
N LYS A 725 6.14 -17.49 35.40
CA LYS A 725 6.52 -17.51 36.82
C LYS A 725 6.72 -16.09 37.38
N VAL A 726 7.38 -15.19 36.65
CA VAL A 726 7.56 -13.77 37.03
C VAL A 726 6.21 -13.09 37.22
N THR A 727 5.25 -13.34 36.31
CA THR A 727 3.87 -12.81 36.43
C THR A 727 3.21 -13.30 37.71
N GLN A 728 3.30 -14.61 37.99
CA GLN A 728 2.77 -15.23 39.21
C GLN A 728 3.48 -14.73 40.48
N GLU A 729 4.79 -14.46 40.42
CA GLU A 729 5.53 -13.86 41.52
C GLU A 729 4.98 -12.46 41.80
N ILE A 730 4.94 -11.57 40.81
CA ILE A 730 4.43 -10.19 40.92
C ILE A 730 2.99 -10.16 41.50
N GLU A 731 2.10 -11.02 41.01
CA GLU A 731 0.75 -11.21 41.56
C GLU A 731 0.79 -11.69 43.03
N SER A 732 1.65 -12.66 43.36
CA SER A 732 1.83 -13.17 44.74
C SER A 732 2.53 -12.20 45.70
N ARG A 733 3.14 -11.13 45.17
CA ARG A 733 3.68 -9.98 45.92
C ARG A 733 2.65 -8.84 46.07
N GLY A 734 1.45 -8.99 45.49
CA GLY A 734 0.36 -8.00 45.59
C GLY A 734 0.44 -6.83 44.60
N LEU A 735 1.29 -6.95 43.58
CA LEU A 735 1.51 -5.90 42.59
C LEU A 735 0.66 -6.17 41.35
N SER A 736 0.08 -5.11 40.75
CA SER A 736 -0.66 -5.23 39.49
C SER A 736 0.13 -4.65 38.31
N VAL A 737 0.02 -5.29 37.15
CA VAL A 737 0.58 -4.82 35.87
C VAL A 737 0.18 -3.35 35.57
N SER A 738 -1.05 -2.98 35.93
CA SER A 738 -1.58 -1.61 35.77
C SER A 738 -0.97 -0.57 36.71
N LEU A 739 -0.46 -0.96 37.88
CA LEU A 739 0.22 -0.07 38.81
C LEU A 739 1.65 0.21 38.31
N LEU A 740 2.37 -0.86 38.00
CA LEU A 740 3.78 -0.83 37.55
C LEU A 740 4.00 -0.03 36.25
N GLN A 741 2.97 0.09 35.40
CA GLN A 741 3.05 0.81 34.12
C GLN A 741 2.72 2.32 34.20
N ASN A 742 2.13 2.82 35.30
CA ASN A 742 1.54 4.18 35.34
C ASN A 742 2.04 5.09 36.47
N ASP A 743 2.62 4.55 37.55
CA ASP A 743 3.09 5.37 38.67
C ASP A 743 4.55 5.82 38.48
N LYS A 744 4.81 7.14 38.60
CA LYS A 744 6.13 7.75 38.45
C LYS A 744 7.06 7.52 39.65
N ASN A 745 6.52 7.03 40.77
CA ASN A 745 7.26 6.77 42.00
C ASN A 745 7.82 5.34 42.07
N ILE A 746 7.51 4.50 41.06
CA ILE A 746 7.99 3.13 40.92
C ILE A 746 9.13 3.11 39.89
N LYS A 747 10.24 2.46 40.25
CA LYS A 747 11.43 2.37 39.42
C LYS A 747 11.92 0.93 39.33
N TYR A 748 11.95 0.40 38.11
CA TYR A 748 12.56 -0.89 37.82
C TYR A 748 14.02 -0.71 37.37
N TYR A 749 14.96 -1.43 38.00
CA TYR A 749 16.40 -1.31 37.74
C TYR A 749 17.15 -2.59 38.15
N PHE A 750 18.38 -2.72 37.68
CA PHE A 750 19.26 -3.84 38.01
C PHE A 750 20.41 -3.41 38.95
N THR A 751 20.93 -4.35 39.72
CA THR A 751 22.12 -4.21 40.57
C THR A 751 23.08 -5.38 40.33
N GLY A 752 24.39 -5.14 40.42
CA GLY A 752 25.42 -6.12 40.08
C GLY A 752 25.92 -5.96 38.64
N GLU A 753 26.91 -6.78 38.27
CA GLU A 753 27.58 -6.76 36.96
C GLU A 753 27.37 -8.11 36.25
N PRO A 754 27.25 -8.13 34.90
CA PRO A 754 27.16 -9.37 34.13
C PRO A 754 28.29 -10.37 34.48
N PRO A 755 27.99 -11.67 34.69
CA PRO A 755 26.70 -12.35 34.48
C PRO A 755 25.72 -12.28 35.67
N HIS A 756 26.09 -11.67 36.80
CA HIS A 756 25.32 -11.68 38.05
C HIS A 756 24.52 -10.38 38.23
N VAL A 757 23.45 -10.23 37.42
CA VAL A 757 22.57 -9.06 37.43
C VAL A 757 21.25 -9.36 38.14
N LYS A 758 20.96 -8.62 39.21
CA LYS A 758 19.76 -8.81 40.03
C LYS A 758 18.71 -7.72 39.73
N PRO A 759 17.48 -8.08 39.32
CA PRO A 759 16.39 -7.13 39.08
C PRO A 759 15.72 -6.69 40.39
N ASN A 760 15.36 -5.41 40.48
CA ASN A 760 14.74 -4.80 41.65
C ASN A 760 13.61 -3.84 41.24
N ILE A 761 12.57 -3.76 42.08
CA ILE A 761 11.54 -2.71 42.01
C ILE A 761 11.69 -1.81 43.24
N GLU A 762 12.01 -0.53 43.04
CA GLU A 762 12.11 0.50 44.08
C GLU A 762 10.86 1.38 44.07
N PHE A 763 10.18 1.47 45.22
CA PHE A 763 9.06 2.38 45.48
C PHE A 763 9.55 3.54 46.33
N THR A 764 9.44 4.77 45.84
CA THR A 764 9.88 5.98 46.58
C THR A 764 8.67 6.73 47.14
N TYR A 765 8.72 7.18 48.39
CA TYR A 765 7.66 7.98 49.00
C TYR A 765 8.22 9.11 49.86
N ASP A 766 7.40 10.15 50.08
CA ASP A 766 7.70 11.30 50.94
C ASP A 766 7.15 11.04 52.35
N THR A 767 7.90 11.40 53.39
CA THR A 767 7.49 11.16 54.78
C THR A 767 6.37 12.09 55.27
N ASN A 768 5.98 13.08 54.45
CA ASN A 768 4.89 14.03 54.75
C ASN A 768 3.57 13.69 54.03
N GLU A 769 3.55 12.68 53.17
CA GLU A 769 2.34 12.23 52.45
C GLU A 769 1.44 11.40 53.39
N ALA A 770 0.12 11.58 53.30
CA ALA A 770 -0.80 10.97 54.27
C ALA A 770 -0.84 9.44 54.14
N GLN A 771 -0.79 8.72 55.28
CA GLN A 771 -0.76 7.24 55.31
C GLN A 771 -1.91 6.62 54.49
N GLU A 772 -3.12 7.18 54.58
CA GLU A 772 -4.28 6.69 53.83
C GLU A 772 -4.12 6.86 52.31
N GLU A 773 -3.44 7.91 51.84
CA GLU A 773 -3.20 8.11 50.42
C GLU A 773 -2.15 7.13 49.88
N ILE A 774 -1.05 6.93 50.60
CA ILE A 774 -0.02 5.92 50.26
C ILE A 774 -0.67 4.53 50.20
N LEU A 775 -1.46 4.16 51.22
CA LEU A 775 -2.16 2.87 51.27
C LEU A 775 -3.24 2.73 50.18
N SER A 776 -3.87 3.82 49.73
CA SER A 776 -4.89 3.78 48.67
C SER A 776 -4.35 3.31 47.30
N ARG A 777 -3.04 3.49 47.06
CA ARG A 777 -2.35 3.11 45.81
C ARG A 777 -2.08 1.59 45.74
N LEU A 778 -2.17 0.86 46.86
CA LEU A 778 -1.97 -0.59 46.96
C LEU A 778 -3.31 -1.31 47.15
N ARG A 779 -3.82 -2.00 46.12
CA ARG A 779 -5.11 -2.71 46.19
C ARG A 779 -5.00 -4.14 46.72
N THR A 780 -6.10 -4.59 47.31
CA THR A 780 -6.20 -5.82 48.13
C THR A 780 -6.13 -7.12 47.32
N SER A 781 -4.97 -7.77 47.32
CA SER A 781 -4.80 -9.19 46.96
C SER A 781 -3.68 -9.81 47.80
N ARG A 782 -4.01 -10.80 48.65
CA ARG A 782 -3.17 -11.31 49.76
C ARG A 782 -1.76 -11.77 49.33
N PRO A 783 -0.70 -11.06 49.71
CA PRO A 783 0.69 -11.48 49.48
C PRO A 783 1.30 -12.18 50.70
N LYS A 784 2.53 -12.70 50.55
CA LYS A 784 3.39 -13.12 51.68
C LYS A 784 4.77 -12.50 51.57
N LEU A 785 5.16 -11.66 52.52
CA LEU A 785 6.51 -11.08 52.64
C LEU A 785 6.90 -10.92 54.11
N GLU A 786 8.19 -11.11 54.39
CA GLU A 786 8.86 -10.69 55.63
C GLU A 786 10.12 -9.87 55.27
N TYR A 787 10.73 -9.24 56.28
CA TYR A 787 11.58 -8.06 56.14
C TYR A 787 12.94 -8.24 56.82
N LYS A 788 14.00 -7.58 56.31
CA LYS A 788 15.26 -7.37 57.02
C LYS A 788 15.76 -5.92 56.91
N THR A 789 16.05 -5.33 58.06
CA THR A 789 16.75 -4.05 58.21
C THR A 789 18.17 -4.11 57.65
N SER A 790 18.56 -3.14 56.81
CA SER A 790 19.97 -2.81 56.55
C SER A 790 20.36 -1.56 57.33
N TYR A 791 21.60 -1.49 57.83
CA TYR A 791 22.17 -0.33 58.54
C TYR A 791 22.45 0.89 57.61
N SER A 792 21.75 1.04 56.50
CA SER A 792 22.12 1.90 55.37
C SER A 792 20.94 2.62 54.69
N ASN A 793 19.89 2.96 55.46
CA ASN A 793 18.65 3.62 54.99
C ASN A 793 18.01 2.96 53.74
N LYS A 794 18.09 1.63 53.62
CA LYS A 794 17.43 0.86 52.56
C LYS A 794 16.81 -0.42 53.10
N ASP A 795 15.51 -0.57 52.85
CA ASP A 795 14.69 -1.65 53.37
C ASP A 795 14.52 -2.75 52.30
N VAL A 796 14.95 -3.98 52.63
CA VAL A 796 15.06 -5.09 51.67
C VAL A 796 14.26 -6.30 52.17
N PHE A 797 13.47 -6.90 51.28
CA PHE A 797 12.49 -7.94 51.60
C PHE A 797 12.80 -9.24 50.85
N SER A 798 12.91 -10.35 51.58
CA SER A 798 13.18 -11.71 51.04
C SER A 798 12.52 -12.77 51.93
N ILE A 799 12.16 -13.93 51.35
CA ILE A 799 11.26 -14.92 51.98
C ILE A 799 12.06 -16.11 52.55
N ASN A 800 11.60 -16.68 53.68
CA ASN A 800 11.93 -18.06 54.04
C ASN A 800 10.73 -18.79 54.71
N LYS A 801 10.81 -20.13 54.78
CA LYS A 801 9.68 -21.02 55.11
C LYS A 801 9.48 -21.18 56.62
N SER A 802 8.63 -20.35 57.23
CA SER A 802 8.01 -20.68 58.53
C SER A 802 6.55 -20.24 58.62
N ASN A 803 5.79 -20.77 59.59
CA ASN A 803 4.33 -20.67 59.64
C ASN A 803 3.83 -19.59 60.62
N GLN A 804 3.75 -18.34 60.14
CA GLN A 804 2.81 -17.32 60.63
C GLN A 804 2.54 -16.32 59.50
N SER A 805 1.37 -15.66 59.48
CA SER A 805 0.98 -14.76 58.40
C SER A 805 0.26 -13.52 58.92
N LYS A 806 0.94 -12.37 58.82
CA LYS A 806 0.34 -11.03 58.92
C LYS A 806 -0.07 -10.53 57.53
N ASP A 807 -0.95 -9.52 57.48
CA ASP A 807 -1.31 -8.82 56.25
C ASP A 807 -0.18 -7.85 55.84
N VAL A 808 0.04 -7.65 54.54
CA VAL A 808 0.99 -6.65 54.02
C VAL A 808 0.53 -5.22 54.34
N VAL A 809 -0.77 -4.97 54.42
CA VAL A 809 -1.32 -3.69 54.90
C VAL A 809 -0.98 -3.46 56.37
N ASP A 810 -1.00 -4.51 57.19
CA ASP A 810 -0.66 -4.39 58.62
C ASP A 810 0.86 -4.33 58.83
N ILE A 811 1.67 -5.05 58.04
CA ILE A 811 3.14 -4.90 58.00
C ILE A 811 3.52 -3.48 57.56
N MET A 812 2.84 -2.88 56.57
CA MET A 812 3.06 -1.48 56.20
C MET A 812 2.63 -0.50 57.29
N LYS A 813 1.53 -0.73 58.01
CA LYS A 813 1.20 0.08 59.20
C LYS A 813 2.27 -0.05 60.28
N GLU A 814 2.76 -1.25 60.54
CA GLU A 814 3.78 -1.54 61.54
C GLU A 814 5.10 -0.82 61.17
N LEU A 815 5.57 -0.95 59.93
CA LEU A 815 6.72 -0.20 59.38
C LEU A 815 6.52 1.32 59.43
N LEU A 816 5.37 1.84 58.98
CA LEU A 816 5.07 3.28 59.02
C LEU A 816 4.96 3.81 60.46
N SER A 817 4.53 2.99 61.42
CA SER A 817 4.50 3.36 62.84
C SER A 817 5.90 3.39 63.46
N MET A 818 6.73 2.38 63.20
CA MET A 818 8.11 2.32 63.71
C MET A 818 9.02 3.41 63.11
N THR A 819 8.79 3.80 61.86
CA THR A 819 9.59 4.84 61.19
C THR A 819 9.25 6.28 61.62
N LEU A 820 8.21 6.48 62.45
CA LEU A 820 7.80 7.78 62.98
C LEU A 820 8.43 8.16 64.33
N GLU A 821 9.06 7.23 65.06
CA GLU A 821 9.59 7.49 66.40
C GLU A 821 10.99 8.14 66.42
N GLU A 822 11.87 7.85 65.46
CA GLU A 822 13.21 8.44 65.38
C GLU A 822 13.25 9.77 64.59
N LYS A 823 12.90 10.87 65.26
CA LYS A 823 13.04 12.24 64.73
C LYS A 823 14.47 12.79 64.78
N SER A 824 15.39 12.23 64.00
CA SER A 824 16.71 12.85 63.79
C SER A 824 17.38 12.47 62.46
N GLY A 825 16.95 13.08 61.35
CA GLY A 825 17.60 12.96 60.05
C GLY A 825 16.95 13.86 59.00
N ASN A 826 17.74 14.56 58.18
CA ASN A 826 17.22 15.55 57.22
C ASN A 826 16.98 14.96 55.82
N GLU A 827 16.47 13.72 55.76
CA GLU A 827 16.14 13.02 54.50
C GLU A 827 14.61 12.88 54.37
N GLN A 828 14.02 13.64 53.45
CA GLN A 828 12.55 13.76 53.31
C GLN A 828 11.90 12.62 52.50
N ARG A 829 12.70 11.70 51.92
CA ARG A 829 12.20 10.59 51.10
C ARG A 829 12.83 9.27 51.54
N ARG A 830 12.01 8.22 51.60
CA ARG A 830 12.44 6.85 51.85
C ARG A 830 12.09 5.98 50.64
N SER A 831 12.78 4.86 50.46
CA SER A 831 12.45 3.89 49.42
C SER A 831 12.43 2.44 49.91
N ILE A 832 11.50 1.66 49.35
CA ILE A 832 11.28 0.24 49.63
C ILE A 832 11.70 -0.56 48.40
N VAL A 833 12.55 -1.58 48.58
CA VAL A 833 13.06 -2.39 47.49
C VAL A 833 12.48 -3.80 47.53
N ILE A 834 11.79 -4.19 46.46
CA ILE A 834 11.24 -5.54 46.27
C ILE A 834 12.14 -6.29 45.28
N GLU A 835 12.80 -7.33 45.79
CA GLU A 835 13.61 -8.28 45.01
C GLU A 835 12.73 -9.39 44.42
N LEU A 836 12.88 -9.73 43.14
CA LEU A 836 12.10 -10.80 42.48
C LEU A 836 13.00 -12.01 42.12
N GLU A 837 12.69 -13.17 42.69
CA GLU A 837 13.51 -14.38 42.57
C GLU A 837 13.32 -15.08 41.21
N GLN A 838 12.10 -15.11 40.70
CA GLN A 838 11.79 -15.72 39.39
C GLN A 838 12.18 -14.79 38.23
N ASP A 839 12.29 -13.49 38.51
CA ASP A 839 12.80 -12.51 37.56
C ASP A 839 14.33 -12.60 37.45
N ASN A 840 15.02 -12.80 38.58
CA ASN A 840 16.44 -13.15 38.61
C ASN A 840 16.70 -14.45 37.80
N GLU A 841 15.89 -15.50 38.01
CA GLU A 841 15.97 -16.76 37.23
C GLU A 841 15.81 -16.51 35.71
N PHE A 842 14.90 -15.60 35.30
CA PHE A 842 14.73 -15.23 33.89
C PHE A 842 15.96 -14.51 33.31
N PHE A 843 16.51 -13.52 34.01
CA PHE A 843 17.65 -12.75 33.50
C PHE A 843 18.98 -13.51 33.57
N GLU A 844 19.22 -14.34 34.58
CA GLU A 844 20.37 -15.26 34.60
C GLU A 844 20.30 -16.26 33.43
N THR A 845 19.13 -16.83 33.15
CA THR A 845 18.94 -17.74 32.00
C THR A 845 19.22 -17.01 30.68
N LEU A 846 18.61 -15.84 30.47
CA LEU A 846 18.79 -15.05 29.26
C LEU A 846 20.24 -14.56 29.07
N LEU A 847 20.93 -14.17 30.16
CA LEU A 847 22.29 -13.66 30.08
C LEU A 847 23.32 -14.77 29.84
N ASN A 848 23.09 -15.98 30.37
CA ASN A 848 23.87 -17.16 30.01
C ASN A 848 23.67 -17.56 28.54
N GLU A 849 22.42 -17.57 28.05
CA GLU A 849 22.11 -17.81 26.63
C GLU A 849 22.80 -16.77 25.72
N LEU A 850 22.79 -15.48 26.10
CA LEU A 850 23.48 -14.41 25.36
C LEU A 850 25.01 -14.55 25.38
N THR A 851 25.60 -14.98 26.50
CA THR A 851 27.05 -15.12 26.66
C THR A 851 27.60 -16.25 25.78
N GLU A 852 26.98 -17.44 25.82
CA GLU A 852 27.36 -18.53 24.91
C GLU A 852 27.05 -18.17 23.44
N ALA A 853 25.94 -17.47 23.18
CA ALA A 853 25.61 -17.01 21.83
C ALA A 853 26.62 -16.00 21.24
N HIS A 854 27.27 -15.19 22.09
CA HIS A 854 28.34 -14.27 21.72
C HIS A 854 29.67 -14.99 21.45
N LYS A 855 30.07 -15.91 22.35
CA LYS A 855 31.28 -16.72 22.20
C LYS A 855 31.34 -17.48 20.85
N LEU A 856 30.23 -18.07 20.41
CA LEU A 856 30.14 -18.69 19.09
C LEU A 856 30.36 -17.70 17.93
N GLN A 857 29.91 -16.44 18.08
CA GLN A 857 30.11 -15.40 17.07
C GLN A 857 31.59 -15.00 16.96
N ASP A 858 32.29 -14.84 18.08
CA ASP A 858 33.72 -14.50 18.09
C ASP A 858 34.58 -15.61 17.47
N GLU A 859 34.40 -16.86 17.91
CA GLU A 859 35.08 -18.03 17.35
C GLU A 859 34.83 -18.15 15.82
N THR A 860 33.59 -17.88 15.39
CA THR A 860 33.21 -17.91 13.96
C THR A 860 33.80 -16.72 13.20
N ALA A 861 33.85 -15.53 13.79
CA ALA A 861 34.36 -14.31 13.18
C ALA A 861 35.88 -14.32 13.02
N GLU A 862 36.64 -14.85 13.98
CA GLU A 862 38.08 -15.04 13.85
C GLU A 862 38.39 -16.07 12.74
N LYS A 863 37.71 -17.22 12.77
CA LYS A 863 37.82 -18.25 11.73
C LYS A 863 37.54 -17.68 10.33
N PHE A 864 36.48 -16.88 10.19
CA PHE A 864 36.13 -16.20 8.94
C PHE A 864 37.21 -15.20 8.49
N LYS A 865 37.73 -14.34 9.39
CA LYS A 865 38.81 -13.39 9.08
C LYS A 865 40.05 -14.13 8.54
N ASN A 866 40.42 -15.25 9.16
CA ASN A 866 41.55 -16.07 8.75
C ASN A 866 41.31 -16.76 7.39
N GLN A 867 40.10 -17.26 7.13
CA GLN A 867 39.70 -17.78 5.82
C GLN A 867 39.77 -16.70 4.72
N VAL A 868 39.31 -15.47 4.99
CA VAL A 868 39.37 -14.34 4.05
C VAL A 868 40.80 -13.93 3.72
N VAL A 869 41.70 -13.84 4.71
CA VAL A 869 43.13 -13.52 4.48
C VAL A 869 43.83 -14.63 3.68
N THR A 870 43.47 -15.89 3.92
CA THR A 870 43.95 -17.03 3.12
C THR A 870 43.49 -16.90 1.66
N LEU A 871 42.20 -16.63 1.44
CA LEU A 871 41.63 -16.46 0.10
C LEU A 871 42.22 -15.25 -0.63
N GLN A 872 42.43 -14.12 0.06
CA GLN A 872 43.12 -12.94 -0.45
C GLN A 872 44.52 -13.27 -0.99
N THR A 873 45.27 -14.07 -0.22
CA THR A 873 46.63 -14.49 -0.58
C THR A 873 46.65 -15.40 -1.81
N GLU A 874 45.73 -16.37 -1.90
CA GLU A 874 45.62 -17.23 -3.09
C GLU A 874 45.15 -16.46 -4.32
N LEU A 875 44.15 -15.60 -4.16
CA LEU A 875 43.53 -14.84 -5.24
C LEU A 875 44.50 -13.83 -5.86
N THR A 876 45.28 -13.11 -5.05
CA THR A 876 46.33 -12.16 -5.52
C THR A 876 47.34 -12.80 -6.47
N ARG A 877 47.69 -14.08 -6.23
CA ARG A 877 48.59 -14.88 -7.08
C ARG A 877 47.90 -15.40 -8.35
N LEU A 878 46.58 -15.55 -8.33
CA LEU A 878 45.77 -16.06 -9.45
C LEU A 878 45.27 -14.96 -10.40
N THR A 879 45.17 -13.72 -9.93
CA THR A 879 44.66 -12.57 -10.69
C THR A 879 45.74 -11.58 -11.09
N SER A 880 47.02 -11.91 -10.91
CA SER A 880 48.14 -11.09 -11.37
C SER A 880 48.08 -10.88 -12.90
N PRO A 881 48.55 -9.75 -13.47
CA PRO A 881 48.38 -9.39 -14.89
C PRO A 881 48.85 -10.41 -15.93
N SER A 882 49.76 -11.32 -15.56
CA SER A 882 50.30 -12.40 -16.38
C SER A 882 49.46 -13.69 -16.37
N GLN A 883 48.42 -13.78 -15.53
CA GLN A 883 47.62 -15.00 -15.35
C GLN A 883 46.40 -15.06 -16.29
N GLN A 884 46.10 -16.26 -16.79
CA GLN A 884 45.07 -16.44 -17.81
C GLN A 884 43.62 -16.24 -17.31
N ASP A 885 43.38 -16.39 -16.01
CA ASP A 885 42.03 -16.34 -15.42
C ASP A 885 41.65 -14.95 -14.89
N MET A 886 42.55 -13.95 -14.93
CA MET A 886 42.33 -12.61 -14.35
C MET A 886 41.05 -11.93 -14.89
N TYR A 887 40.82 -11.95 -16.20
CA TYR A 887 39.60 -11.40 -16.81
C TYR A 887 38.33 -12.18 -16.44
N HIS A 888 38.43 -13.48 -16.12
CA HIS A 888 37.28 -14.25 -15.65
C HIS A 888 36.94 -13.93 -14.20
N TRP A 889 37.95 -13.74 -13.35
CA TRP A 889 37.77 -13.21 -12.00
C TRP A 889 37.23 -11.77 -11.98
N ARG A 890 37.68 -10.90 -12.90
CA ARG A 890 37.11 -9.55 -13.07
C ARG A 890 35.60 -9.61 -13.31
N ASN A 891 35.17 -10.45 -14.25
CA ASN A 891 33.74 -10.66 -14.54
C ASN A 891 32.99 -11.25 -13.35
N ILE A 892 33.57 -12.21 -12.63
CA ILE A 892 32.96 -12.81 -11.42
C ILE A 892 32.74 -11.73 -10.35
N PHE A 893 33.70 -10.84 -10.14
CA PHE A 893 33.56 -9.74 -9.18
C PHE A 893 32.61 -8.63 -9.64
N ALA A 894 32.51 -8.34 -10.94
CA ALA A 894 31.50 -7.42 -11.45
C ALA A 894 30.08 -7.91 -11.13
N VAL A 895 29.74 -9.15 -11.55
CA VAL A 895 28.42 -9.74 -11.28
C VAL A 895 28.18 -9.95 -9.78
N TYR A 896 29.23 -10.16 -8.98
CA TYR A 896 29.12 -10.20 -7.51
C TYR A 896 28.74 -8.83 -6.92
N MET A 897 29.38 -7.74 -7.37
CA MET A 897 29.03 -6.39 -6.92
C MET A 897 27.61 -6.02 -7.37
N ASP A 898 27.25 -6.30 -8.63
CA ASP A 898 25.89 -6.11 -9.16
C ASP A 898 24.83 -6.87 -8.33
N SER A 899 25.14 -8.09 -7.89
CA SER A 899 24.19 -8.94 -7.14
C SER A 899 23.77 -8.38 -5.77
N CYS A 900 24.55 -7.43 -5.20
CA CYS A 900 24.23 -6.69 -3.97
C CYS A 900 23.85 -7.54 -2.73
N ILE A 901 24.31 -8.79 -2.65
CA ILE A 901 23.84 -9.85 -1.71
C ILE A 901 23.71 -9.42 -0.24
N PHE A 902 24.57 -8.50 0.23
CA PHE A 902 24.67 -8.11 1.64
C PHE A 902 24.30 -6.66 1.94
N GLN A 903 23.82 -5.87 0.96
CA GLN A 903 23.58 -4.42 1.14
C GLN A 903 22.48 -4.09 2.18
N ASN A 904 21.49 -4.97 2.39
CA ASN A 904 20.51 -4.84 3.47
C ASN A 904 20.83 -5.85 4.61
N THR A 905 20.90 -5.38 5.84
CA THR A 905 21.16 -6.20 7.05
C THR A 905 19.96 -6.97 7.58
N THR A 906 18.72 -6.54 7.29
CA THR A 906 17.50 -7.03 7.99
C THR A 906 16.87 -8.27 7.35
N ASN A 907 17.00 -8.46 6.03
CA ASN A 907 16.34 -9.55 5.30
C ASN A 907 17.35 -10.63 4.85
N VAL A 908 17.19 -11.86 5.33
CA VAL A 908 18.05 -13.01 5.03
C VAL A 908 17.67 -13.69 3.71
N ASP A 909 16.37 -13.82 3.43
CA ASP A 909 15.88 -14.50 2.22
C ASP A 909 16.06 -13.66 0.95
N LYS A 910 16.19 -12.33 1.10
CA LYS A 910 16.72 -11.43 0.07
C LYS A 910 18.16 -11.81 -0.29
N SER A 911 19.06 -11.95 0.70
CA SER A 911 20.44 -12.42 0.48
C SER A 911 20.50 -13.82 -0.13
N LYS A 912 19.65 -14.78 0.30
CA LYS A 912 19.58 -16.11 -0.32
C LYS A 912 19.19 -16.02 -1.81
N ARG A 913 18.15 -15.25 -2.14
CA ARG A 913 17.69 -15.04 -3.54
C ARG A 913 18.76 -14.36 -4.40
N GLN A 914 19.43 -13.33 -3.88
CA GLN A 914 20.53 -12.64 -4.57
C GLN A 914 21.75 -13.56 -4.80
N MET A 915 22.09 -14.39 -3.82
CA MET A 915 23.18 -15.37 -3.92
C MET A 915 22.87 -16.46 -4.97
N GLN A 916 21.61 -16.88 -5.07
CA GLN A 916 21.16 -17.80 -6.12
C GLN A 916 21.18 -17.13 -7.50
N TRP A 917 20.68 -15.90 -7.63
CA TRP A 917 20.75 -15.12 -8.88
C TRP A 917 22.20 -14.95 -9.38
N PHE A 918 23.14 -14.67 -8.47
CA PHE A 918 24.56 -14.57 -8.77
C PHE A 918 25.11 -15.88 -9.37
N LEU A 919 24.78 -17.03 -8.78
CA LEU A 919 25.18 -18.35 -9.30
C LEU A 919 24.54 -18.65 -10.67
N ASP A 920 23.27 -18.29 -10.87
CA ASP A 920 22.57 -18.47 -12.14
C ASP A 920 23.16 -17.61 -13.26
N GLU A 921 23.52 -16.36 -12.99
CA GLU A 921 24.11 -15.45 -13.97
C GLU A 921 25.55 -15.86 -14.36
N LEU A 922 26.34 -16.36 -13.39
CA LEU A 922 27.64 -16.99 -13.68
C LEU A 922 27.51 -18.28 -14.51
N ASN A 923 26.41 -19.01 -14.37
CA ASN A 923 26.11 -20.20 -15.16
C ASN A 923 25.70 -19.83 -16.60
N LYS A 924 24.78 -18.86 -16.79
CA LYS A 924 24.41 -18.31 -18.11
C LYS A 924 25.64 -17.82 -18.87
N THR A 925 26.47 -16.99 -18.24
CA THR A 925 27.72 -16.46 -18.82
C THR A 925 28.86 -17.49 -18.89
N ASN A 926 28.65 -18.70 -18.36
CA ASN A 926 29.56 -19.86 -18.39
C ASN A 926 30.97 -19.59 -17.82
N GLN A 927 31.14 -18.63 -16.90
CA GLN A 927 32.47 -18.25 -16.39
C GLN A 927 33.19 -19.42 -15.70
N LEU A 928 32.45 -20.27 -14.97
CA LEU A 928 33.02 -21.41 -14.22
C LEU A 928 33.67 -22.46 -15.12
N LYS A 929 33.17 -22.64 -16.35
CA LYS A 929 33.77 -23.52 -17.36
C LYS A 929 34.99 -22.87 -18.02
N ARG A 930 35.10 -21.53 -17.99
CA ARG A 930 36.16 -20.73 -18.62
C ARG A 930 37.38 -20.53 -17.73
N LEU A 931 37.25 -20.63 -16.41
CA LEU A 931 38.40 -20.75 -15.50
C LEU A 931 39.27 -21.96 -15.92
N LYS A 932 40.56 -21.74 -16.15
CA LYS A 932 41.49 -22.76 -16.67
C LYS A 932 42.29 -23.43 -15.57
N SER A 933 42.69 -22.69 -14.54
CA SER A 933 43.46 -23.22 -13.42
C SER A 933 42.56 -24.06 -12.50
N LYS A 934 43.12 -25.14 -11.91
CA LYS A 934 42.40 -25.95 -10.90
C LYS A 934 42.34 -25.21 -9.57
N GLU A 935 43.41 -24.50 -9.25
CA GLU A 935 43.59 -23.65 -8.09
C GLU A 935 42.57 -22.49 -8.12
N SER A 936 42.35 -21.92 -9.30
CA SER A 936 41.33 -20.90 -9.61
C SER A 936 39.90 -21.39 -9.34
N LYS A 937 39.58 -22.64 -9.69
CA LYS A 937 38.27 -23.24 -9.37
C LYS A 937 38.08 -23.49 -7.87
N ARG A 938 39.10 -24.03 -7.19
CA ARG A 938 39.10 -24.19 -5.73
C ARG A 938 38.94 -22.86 -4.99
N CYS A 939 39.61 -21.81 -5.47
CA CYS A 939 39.50 -20.44 -4.97
C CYS A 939 38.06 -19.90 -5.12
N PHE A 940 37.40 -20.18 -6.24
CA PHE A 940 35.97 -19.85 -6.42
C PHE A 940 35.06 -20.63 -5.46
N GLU A 941 35.28 -21.94 -5.28
CA GLU A 941 34.53 -22.77 -4.32
C GLU A 941 34.66 -22.23 -2.88
N GLN A 942 35.86 -21.81 -2.48
CA GLN A 942 36.12 -21.15 -1.19
C GLN A 942 35.42 -19.78 -1.07
N PHE A 943 35.39 -18.98 -2.14
CA PHE A 943 34.66 -17.71 -2.17
C PHE A 943 33.14 -17.92 -1.98
N ILE A 944 32.55 -18.91 -2.68
CA ILE A 944 31.13 -19.26 -2.50
C ILE A 944 30.85 -19.78 -1.09
N ALA A 945 31.74 -20.60 -0.52
CA ALA A 945 31.61 -21.10 0.84
C ALA A 945 31.61 -19.95 1.87
N LEU A 946 32.52 -18.98 1.75
CA LEU A 946 32.58 -17.80 2.62
C LEU A 946 31.32 -16.93 2.55
N ASN A 947 30.82 -16.65 1.34
CA ASN A 947 29.57 -15.89 1.17
C ASN A 947 28.37 -16.65 1.77
N THR A 948 28.31 -17.96 1.59
CA THR A 948 27.26 -18.80 2.20
C THR A 948 27.36 -18.80 3.73
N GLN A 949 28.56 -18.94 4.28
CA GLN A 949 28.85 -18.85 5.72
C GLN A 949 28.42 -17.49 6.29
N LEU A 950 28.62 -16.39 5.56
CA LEU A 950 28.19 -15.05 5.97
C LEU A 950 26.66 -14.90 6.01
N ILE A 951 25.92 -15.49 5.06
CA ILE A 951 24.45 -15.56 5.11
C ILE A 951 24.00 -16.31 6.36
N THR A 952 24.67 -17.42 6.71
CA THR A 952 24.34 -18.20 7.91
C THR A 952 24.63 -17.43 9.21
N VAL A 953 25.76 -16.71 9.30
CA VAL A 953 26.05 -15.81 10.44
C VAL A 953 24.96 -14.74 10.58
N LYS A 954 24.64 -14.03 9.48
CA LYS A 954 23.58 -13.03 9.44
C LYS A 954 22.22 -13.60 9.89
N HIS A 955 21.88 -14.82 9.47
CA HIS A 955 20.65 -15.49 9.85
C HIS A 955 20.60 -15.82 11.35
N TYR A 956 21.68 -16.40 11.89
CA TYR A 956 21.83 -16.70 13.31
C TYR A 956 21.73 -15.43 14.18
N GLN A 957 22.40 -14.34 13.80
CA GLN A 957 22.32 -13.05 14.49
C GLN A 957 20.89 -12.49 14.49
N LEU A 958 20.22 -12.47 13.34
CA LEU A 958 18.85 -11.97 13.21
C LEU A 958 17.85 -12.75 14.07
N LEU A 959 17.98 -14.08 14.13
CA LEU A 959 17.16 -14.94 14.97
C LEU A 959 17.33 -14.61 16.45
N ASN A 960 18.56 -14.52 16.95
CA ASN A 960 18.84 -14.20 18.35
C ASN A 960 18.43 -12.76 18.71
N GLN A 961 18.74 -11.76 17.89
CA GLN A 961 18.25 -10.38 18.09
C GLN A 961 16.72 -10.32 18.14
N THR A 962 16.03 -11.02 17.23
CA THR A 962 14.56 -10.99 17.15
C THR A 962 13.92 -11.76 18.30
N ALA A 963 14.50 -12.89 18.71
CA ALA A 963 14.09 -13.64 19.89
C ALA A 963 14.25 -12.79 21.16
N MET A 964 15.42 -12.16 21.37
CA MET A 964 15.68 -11.26 22.50
C MET A 964 14.71 -10.07 22.52
N ARG A 965 14.55 -9.35 21.40
CA ARG A 965 13.64 -8.20 21.31
C ARG A 965 12.19 -8.58 21.57
N LYS A 966 11.73 -9.75 21.08
CA LYS A 966 10.35 -10.23 21.29
C LYS A 966 10.14 -10.89 22.65
N ILE A 967 11.16 -11.47 23.31
CA ILE A 967 11.01 -12.03 24.67
C ILE A 967 11.01 -10.93 25.72
N LEU A 968 11.87 -9.91 25.60
CA LEU A 968 11.84 -8.74 26.48
C LEU A 968 10.53 -7.94 26.33
N LYS A 969 10.08 -7.63 25.11
CA LYS A 969 8.76 -6.98 24.91
C LYS A 969 7.56 -7.85 25.32
N LYS A 970 7.76 -9.16 25.51
CA LYS A 970 6.76 -10.06 26.08
C LYS A 970 6.79 -10.05 27.60
N HIS A 971 7.97 -9.93 28.20
CA HIS A 971 8.17 -9.72 29.63
C HIS A 971 7.42 -8.46 30.06
N ASP A 972 7.79 -7.28 29.55
CA ASP A 972 7.16 -5.98 29.88
C ASP A 972 5.63 -6.01 29.82
N LYS A 973 5.08 -6.69 28.79
CA LYS A 973 3.63 -6.81 28.58
C LYS A 973 2.94 -7.71 29.62
N GLN A 974 3.62 -8.71 30.17
CA GLN A 974 3.07 -9.66 31.14
C GLN A 974 3.39 -9.27 32.59
N SER A 975 4.59 -8.74 32.86
CA SER A 975 5.04 -8.31 34.19
C SER A 975 4.58 -6.90 34.56
N GLY A 976 4.41 -6.02 33.58
CA GLY A 976 4.22 -4.58 33.80
C GLY A 976 5.52 -3.80 33.98
N LEU A 977 6.68 -4.47 33.90
CA LEU A 977 8.01 -3.89 34.10
C LEU A 977 8.58 -3.32 32.79
N SER A 978 9.70 -2.59 32.88
CA SER A 978 10.34 -1.88 31.75
C SER A 978 11.62 -2.57 31.24
N ALA A 979 11.68 -3.90 31.33
CA ALA A 979 12.88 -4.67 31.02
C ALA A 979 13.38 -4.50 29.58
N SER A 980 12.50 -4.34 28.59
CA SER A 980 12.90 -4.12 27.19
C SER A 980 13.56 -2.76 26.93
N HIS A 981 13.53 -1.83 27.91
CA HIS A 981 14.31 -0.59 27.89
C HIS A 981 15.57 -0.68 28.75
N VAL A 982 15.47 -1.20 29.98
CA VAL A 982 16.56 -1.16 30.97
C VAL A 982 17.61 -2.26 30.76
N PHE A 983 17.21 -3.50 30.45
CA PHE A 983 18.16 -4.61 30.31
C PHE A 983 19.18 -4.42 29.17
N PRO A 984 18.80 -3.93 27.96
CA PRO A 984 19.76 -3.67 26.88
C PRO A 984 20.83 -2.63 27.23
N GLN A 985 20.51 -1.65 28.09
CA GLN A 985 21.43 -0.60 28.52
C GLN A 985 22.50 -1.13 29.47
N LEU A 986 22.10 -2.00 30.42
CA LEU A 986 23.01 -2.64 31.38
C LEU A 986 24.03 -3.55 30.69
N VAL A 987 23.57 -4.34 29.73
CA VAL A 987 24.31 -5.47 29.15
C VAL A 987 25.12 -5.06 27.90
N SER A 988 25.09 -3.78 27.52
CA SER A 988 25.80 -3.24 26.33
C SER A 988 25.57 -4.09 25.07
N VAL A 989 24.31 -4.48 24.83
CA VAL A 989 23.95 -5.59 23.91
C VAL A 989 24.41 -5.37 22.46
N ASP A 990 24.62 -4.12 22.05
CA ASP A 990 25.23 -3.76 20.76
C ASP A 990 26.63 -4.36 20.54
N GLN A 991 27.30 -4.86 21.58
CA GLN A 991 28.56 -5.63 21.50
C GLN A 991 28.33 -7.14 21.42
N LEU A 992 27.34 -7.67 22.17
CA LEU A 992 27.10 -9.12 22.29
C LEU A 992 26.39 -9.74 21.07
N LEU A 993 25.50 -8.96 20.43
CA LEU A 993 24.74 -9.35 19.24
C LEU A 993 24.92 -8.33 18.11
N ASP A 994 26.13 -7.78 17.89
CA ASP A 994 26.31 -6.64 16.97
C ASP A 994 25.86 -6.96 15.52
N SER A 995 24.80 -6.30 15.05
CA SER A 995 24.36 -6.35 13.65
C SER A 995 25.46 -5.92 12.67
N LYS A 996 26.44 -5.14 13.12
CA LYS A 996 27.59 -4.71 12.33
C LYS A 996 28.59 -5.82 12.13
N LEU A 997 28.57 -6.94 12.87
CA LEU A 997 29.50 -8.05 12.64
C LEU A 997 29.37 -8.58 11.21
N ALA A 998 28.15 -8.89 10.75
CA ALA A 998 27.91 -9.28 9.36
C ALA A 998 28.35 -8.19 8.35
N VAL A 999 28.21 -6.91 8.71
CA VAL A 999 28.65 -5.76 7.88
C VAL A 999 30.18 -5.63 7.86
N MET A 1000 30.88 -5.88 8.95
CA MET A 1000 32.34 -5.83 9.07
C MET A 1000 32.99 -7.05 8.40
N LEU A 1001 32.36 -8.23 8.48
CA LEU A 1001 32.78 -9.42 7.76
C LEU A 1001 32.51 -9.28 6.24
N TYR A 1002 31.38 -8.68 5.84
CA TYR A 1002 31.13 -8.27 4.45
C TYR A 1002 32.14 -7.24 3.95
N ALA A 1003 32.37 -6.17 4.72
CA ALA A 1003 33.37 -5.16 4.40
C ALA A 1003 34.77 -5.78 4.26
N SER A 1004 35.13 -6.73 5.13
CA SER A 1004 36.38 -7.48 5.00
C SER A 1004 36.41 -8.45 3.81
N ILE A 1005 35.28 -8.84 3.21
CA ILE A 1005 35.26 -9.50 1.89
C ILE A 1005 35.51 -8.46 0.80
N THR A 1006 34.75 -7.37 0.76
CA THR A 1006 34.83 -6.36 -0.31
C THR A 1006 36.20 -5.67 -0.32
N ASP A 1007 36.59 -5.02 0.78
CA ASP A 1007 37.85 -4.29 0.95
C ASP A 1007 39.08 -5.14 0.64
N LYS A 1008 39.07 -6.44 0.97
CA LYS A 1008 40.23 -7.33 0.81
C LYS A 1008 40.23 -8.21 -0.43
N LEU A 1009 39.08 -8.48 -1.06
CA LEU A 1009 38.97 -9.42 -2.19
C LEU A 1009 38.58 -8.73 -3.50
N THR A 1010 37.67 -7.76 -3.51
CA THR A 1010 37.29 -7.07 -4.77
C THR A 1010 38.36 -6.05 -5.18
N SER A 1011 39.07 -5.45 -4.22
CA SER A 1011 40.22 -4.57 -4.45
C SER A 1011 41.43 -5.25 -5.13
N ILE A 1012 41.55 -6.58 -5.03
CA ILE A 1012 42.63 -7.36 -5.68
C ILE A 1012 42.48 -7.33 -7.21
N VAL A 1013 41.25 -7.26 -7.71
CA VAL A 1013 40.93 -7.38 -9.13
C VAL A 1013 40.37 -6.04 -9.63
N PRO A 1014 41.23 -5.07 -9.99
CA PRO A 1014 40.81 -3.73 -10.36
C PRO A 1014 39.81 -3.76 -11.52
N GLN A 1015 38.70 -3.02 -11.36
CA GLN A 1015 37.62 -2.94 -12.33
C GLN A 1015 37.84 -1.77 -13.30
N PRO A 1016 37.33 -1.83 -14.55
CA PRO A 1016 37.60 -0.79 -15.55
C PRO A 1016 37.01 0.57 -15.16
N ASP A 1017 35.90 0.55 -14.43
CA ASP A 1017 35.11 1.74 -14.10
C ASP A 1017 35.73 2.57 -12.98
N ASP A 1018 36.48 1.95 -12.05
CA ASP A 1018 37.31 2.61 -11.03
C ASP A 1018 38.33 3.60 -11.64
N TYR A 1019 38.68 3.40 -12.92
CA TYR A 1019 39.64 4.21 -13.67
C TYR A 1019 39.03 4.82 -14.95
N ALA A 1020 37.69 4.92 -15.02
CA ALA A 1020 37.01 5.58 -16.11
C ALA A 1020 37.23 7.10 -16.08
N CYS A 1021 37.50 7.68 -17.26
CA CYS A 1021 37.50 9.14 -17.42
C CYS A 1021 36.05 9.67 -17.32
N PRO A 1022 35.73 10.58 -16.38
CA PRO A 1022 34.36 11.06 -16.15
C PRO A 1022 33.70 11.73 -17.37
N ILE A 1023 34.49 12.24 -18.31
CA ILE A 1023 34.00 12.93 -19.52
C ILE A 1023 33.57 11.93 -20.62
N CYS A 1024 34.12 10.71 -20.63
CA CYS A 1024 33.86 9.72 -21.69
C CYS A 1024 33.53 8.31 -21.19
N MET A 1025 33.23 8.15 -19.89
CA MET A 1025 32.74 6.92 -19.23
C MET A 1025 33.45 5.64 -19.69
N SER A 1026 34.80 5.71 -19.71
CA SER A 1026 35.66 4.67 -20.28
C SER A 1026 37.09 4.86 -19.78
N VAL A 1027 37.83 3.75 -19.60
CA VAL A 1027 39.19 3.69 -19.03
C VAL A 1027 40.10 4.81 -19.54
N ALA A 1028 40.73 5.54 -18.62
CA ALA A 1028 41.47 6.75 -18.92
C ALA A 1028 42.68 6.52 -19.87
N TRP A 1029 42.57 6.97 -21.12
CA TRP A 1029 43.66 6.93 -22.10
C TRP A 1029 44.54 8.18 -22.00
N ARG A 1030 45.83 7.98 -21.66
CA ARG A 1030 46.78 9.02 -21.23
C ARG A 1030 46.13 9.87 -20.12
N PRO A 1031 46.00 9.32 -18.90
CA PRO A 1031 45.41 10.03 -17.77
C PRO A 1031 46.23 11.28 -17.44
N ILE A 1032 45.59 12.44 -17.46
CA ILE A 1032 46.08 13.69 -16.88
C ILE A 1032 45.44 13.82 -15.50
N ARG A 1033 46.27 14.08 -14.48
CA ARG A 1033 45.84 14.40 -13.12
C ARG A 1033 45.87 15.91 -12.95
N LEU A 1034 44.71 16.52 -12.70
CA LEU A 1034 44.62 17.95 -12.42
C LEU A 1034 45.21 18.27 -11.03
N GLU A 1035 45.50 19.54 -10.75
CA GLU A 1035 45.99 19.98 -9.42
C GLU A 1035 44.98 19.68 -8.29
N CYS A 1036 43.69 19.58 -8.63
CA CYS A 1036 42.63 19.11 -7.74
C CYS A 1036 42.46 17.57 -7.75
N ASP A 1037 43.54 16.81 -7.99
CA ASP A 1037 43.67 15.34 -8.06
C ASP A 1037 42.78 14.53 -9.03
N HIS A 1038 41.74 15.14 -9.60
CA HIS A 1038 40.82 14.48 -10.53
C HIS A 1038 41.51 14.09 -11.84
N VAL A 1039 41.21 12.88 -12.34
CA VAL A 1039 41.87 12.28 -13.52
C VAL A 1039 40.94 12.27 -14.74
N PHE A 1040 41.48 12.63 -15.90
CA PHE A 1040 40.78 12.63 -17.19
C PHE A 1040 41.69 12.18 -18.35
N CYS A 1041 41.13 11.70 -19.46
CA CYS A 1041 41.91 11.48 -20.69
C CYS A 1041 42.48 12.80 -21.23
N VAL A 1042 43.75 12.81 -21.70
CA VAL A 1042 44.37 13.92 -22.47
C VAL A 1042 43.37 14.55 -23.45
N ARG A 1043 42.73 13.73 -24.28
CA ARG A 1043 41.87 14.19 -25.37
C ARG A 1043 40.58 14.85 -24.87
N CYS A 1044 40.06 14.42 -23.73
CA CYS A 1044 38.89 15.02 -23.11
C CYS A 1044 39.20 16.41 -22.55
N LEU A 1045 40.36 16.59 -21.90
CA LEU A 1045 40.81 17.90 -21.41
C LEU A 1045 41.14 18.86 -22.55
N VAL A 1046 41.85 18.41 -23.60
CA VAL A 1046 42.11 19.24 -24.79
C VAL A 1046 40.80 19.73 -25.43
N LYS A 1047 39.73 18.92 -25.40
CA LYS A 1047 38.39 19.35 -25.84
C LYS A 1047 37.73 20.36 -24.89
N ALA A 1048 37.92 20.23 -23.57
CA ALA A 1048 37.44 21.22 -22.58
C ALA A 1048 38.20 22.57 -22.70
N GLN A 1049 39.52 22.53 -22.87
CA GLN A 1049 40.37 23.69 -23.14
C GLN A 1049 39.95 24.40 -24.45
N LYS A 1050 39.78 23.66 -25.55
CA LYS A 1050 39.23 24.20 -26.82
C LYS A 1050 37.84 24.85 -26.65
N LYS A 1051 37.01 24.35 -25.72
CA LYS A 1051 35.70 24.92 -25.36
C LYS A 1051 35.76 26.07 -24.33
N ARG A 1052 36.96 26.54 -23.95
CA ARG A 1052 37.19 27.58 -22.92
C ARG A 1052 36.54 27.26 -21.57
N MET A 1053 36.64 26.00 -21.13
CA MET A 1053 36.24 25.57 -19.79
C MET A 1053 37.46 25.55 -18.86
N PRO A 1054 37.69 26.57 -18.00
CA PRO A 1054 38.91 26.65 -17.19
C PRO A 1054 38.86 25.80 -15.92
N SER A 1055 37.66 25.51 -15.39
CA SER A 1055 37.48 24.82 -14.11
C SER A 1055 37.35 23.30 -14.26
N CYS A 1056 37.71 22.56 -13.20
CA CYS A 1056 37.55 21.09 -13.15
C CYS A 1056 36.07 20.68 -13.37
N PRO A 1057 35.76 19.74 -14.29
CA PRO A 1057 34.39 19.28 -14.53
C PRO A 1057 33.71 18.57 -13.35
N LEU A 1058 34.48 18.07 -12.37
CA LEU A 1058 33.95 17.42 -11.17
C LEU A 1058 33.82 18.42 -10.00
N CYS A 1059 34.94 18.81 -9.38
CA CYS A 1059 34.92 19.66 -8.18
C CYS A 1059 34.80 21.17 -8.45
N ARG A 1060 34.73 21.60 -9.72
CA ARG A 1060 34.66 23.02 -10.15
C ARG A 1060 35.85 23.90 -9.70
N HIS A 1061 36.95 23.32 -9.22
CA HIS A 1061 38.17 24.05 -8.86
C HIS A 1061 38.58 24.99 -10.02
N PRO A 1062 38.74 26.31 -9.76
CA PRO A 1062 39.11 27.27 -10.80
C PRO A 1062 40.46 26.92 -11.42
N THR A 1063 40.64 27.32 -12.68
CA THR A 1063 41.84 27.18 -13.53
C THR A 1063 42.45 25.78 -13.71
N ALA A 1064 42.00 24.77 -12.96
CA ALA A 1064 42.44 23.37 -13.01
C ALA A 1064 42.52 22.74 -14.40
N VAL A 1065 41.73 23.21 -15.37
CA VAL A 1065 41.74 22.75 -16.78
C VAL A 1065 42.49 23.71 -17.71
N SER A 1066 42.57 25.02 -17.42
CA SER A 1066 43.45 25.91 -18.18
C SER A 1066 44.92 25.63 -17.92
N ASP A 1067 45.25 25.22 -16.70
CA ASP A 1067 46.63 25.13 -16.20
C ASP A 1067 47.20 23.71 -16.41
N ALA A 1068 46.35 22.76 -16.83
CA ALA A 1068 46.72 21.39 -17.16
C ALA A 1068 47.59 21.32 -18.44
N THR A 1069 48.86 20.94 -18.26
CA THR A 1069 49.87 20.78 -19.33
C THR A 1069 50.19 19.31 -19.60
N ALA A 1070 51.10 19.05 -20.55
CA ALA A 1070 51.65 17.72 -20.78
C ALA A 1070 52.42 17.15 -19.56
N ASN A 1071 52.89 18.00 -18.65
CA ASN A 1071 53.62 17.58 -17.45
C ASN A 1071 52.69 16.98 -16.38
N ASN A 1072 51.38 17.20 -16.49
CA ASN A 1072 50.35 16.65 -15.60
C ASN A 1072 49.95 15.20 -15.96
N LEU A 1073 50.73 14.53 -16.82
CA LEU A 1073 50.51 13.14 -17.23
C LEU A 1073 50.84 12.18 -16.08
N ASP A 1074 49.82 11.44 -15.61
CA ASP A 1074 49.99 10.42 -14.59
C ASP A 1074 50.59 9.15 -15.22
N GLU A 1075 51.92 9.14 -15.38
CA GLU A 1075 52.63 8.00 -15.98
C GLU A 1075 52.48 6.72 -15.15
N GLY A 1076 52.36 6.84 -13.82
CA GLY A 1076 52.13 5.72 -12.91
C GLY A 1076 50.81 5.02 -13.23
N LEU A 1077 49.71 5.77 -13.23
CA LEU A 1077 48.40 5.27 -13.64
C LEU A 1077 48.40 4.84 -15.11
N GLN A 1078 49.05 5.56 -16.02
CA GLN A 1078 49.11 5.15 -17.43
C GLN A 1078 49.80 3.78 -17.59
N ASN A 1079 50.84 3.50 -16.82
CA ASN A 1079 51.56 2.22 -16.86
C ASN A 1079 50.78 1.10 -16.17
N PHE A 1080 50.11 1.38 -15.05
CA PHE A 1080 49.15 0.48 -14.42
C PHE A 1080 48.03 0.09 -15.38
N LEU A 1081 47.42 1.05 -16.09
CA LEU A 1081 46.32 0.79 -17.02
C LEU A 1081 46.76 -0.03 -18.25
N LYS A 1082 47.96 0.20 -18.79
CA LYS A 1082 48.54 -0.67 -19.84
C LYS A 1082 48.68 -2.12 -19.38
N LEU A 1083 48.99 -2.34 -18.10
CA LEU A 1083 49.29 -3.65 -17.52
C LEU A 1083 48.02 -4.42 -17.13
N TYR A 1084 47.08 -3.78 -16.43
CA TYR A 1084 45.86 -4.42 -15.92
C TYR A 1084 44.67 -4.35 -16.89
N PHE A 1085 44.63 -3.40 -17.82
CA PHE A 1085 43.52 -3.19 -18.77
C PHE A 1085 43.95 -3.17 -20.25
N PRO A 1086 44.82 -4.08 -20.75
CA PRO A 1086 45.32 -4.05 -22.12
C PRO A 1086 44.22 -4.25 -23.19
N GLN A 1087 43.06 -4.82 -22.88
CA GLN A 1087 41.97 -4.96 -23.85
C GLN A 1087 41.21 -3.64 -24.01
N GLU A 1088 40.83 -3.04 -22.90
CA GLU A 1088 40.09 -1.79 -22.77
C GLU A 1088 40.92 -0.63 -23.31
N ILE A 1089 42.20 -0.55 -22.95
CA ILE A 1089 43.16 0.42 -23.49
C ILE A 1089 43.35 0.26 -25.01
N LYS A 1090 43.36 -0.98 -25.53
CA LYS A 1090 43.45 -1.23 -26.99
C LYS A 1090 42.17 -0.83 -27.73
N MET A 1091 41.00 -0.91 -27.09
CA MET A 1091 39.74 -0.38 -27.64
C MET A 1091 39.73 1.16 -27.59
N LYS A 1092 40.02 1.77 -26.44
CA LYS A 1092 40.03 3.23 -26.27
C LYS A 1092 41.07 3.92 -27.14
N ARG A 1093 42.23 3.29 -27.37
CA ARG A 1093 43.21 3.77 -28.36
C ARG A 1093 42.61 3.84 -29.77
N ARG A 1094 41.96 2.78 -30.24
CA ARG A 1094 41.31 2.72 -31.57
C ARG A 1094 40.17 3.74 -31.71
N GLU A 1095 39.42 3.96 -30.64
CA GLU A 1095 38.36 4.97 -30.58
C GLU A 1095 38.96 6.38 -30.77
N ASN A 1096 40.00 6.73 -30.00
CA ASN A 1096 40.70 8.01 -30.13
C ASN A 1096 41.38 8.19 -31.50
N GLU A 1097 41.96 7.13 -32.08
CA GLU A 1097 42.55 7.14 -33.42
C GLU A 1097 41.49 7.39 -34.52
N ARG A 1098 40.29 6.82 -34.39
CA ARG A 1098 39.14 7.09 -35.28
C ARG A 1098 38.61 8.51 -35.12
N GLU A 1099 38.43 8.97 -33.88
CA GLU A 1099 37.89 10.31 -33.61
C GLU A 1099 38.85 11.41 -34.08
N GLN A 1100 40.16 11.18 -33.97
CA GLN A 1100 41.18 12.06 -34.57
C GLN A 1100 41.07 12.08 -36.10
N ALA A 1101 40.99 10.91 -36.75
CA ALA A 1101 40.84 10.84 -38.20
C ALA A 1101 39.56 11.53 -38.72
N ILE A 1102 38.46 11.49 -37.96
CA ILE A 1102 37.23 12.23 -38.29
C ILE A 1102 37.47 13.74 -38.19
N GLU A 1103 38.06 14.23 -37.09
CA GLU A 1103 38.38 15.67 -36.93
C GLU A 1103 39.34 16.18 -38.02
N ASP A 1104 40.31 15.37 -38.43
CA ASP A 1104 41.24 15.71 -39.52
C ASP A 1104 40.52 15.76 -40.88
N ILE A 1105 39.57 14.85 -41.16
CA ILE A 1105 38.75 14.88 -42.38
C ILE A 1105 37.80 16.09 -42.38
N GLU A 1106 37.17 16.44 -41.25
CA GLU A 1106 36.36 17.66 -41.15
C GLU A 1106 37.20 18.92 -41.40
N ALA A 1107 38.42 18.97 -40.86
CA ALA A 1107 39.36 20.08 -41.08
C ALA A 1107 39.84 20.18 -42.54
N MET A 1108 40.06 19.05 -43.22
CA MET A 1108 40.48 19.03 -44.64
C MET A 1108 39.34 19.31 -45.63
N THR A 1109 38.09 18.92 -45.29
CA THR A 1109 36.96 19.01 -46.23
C THR A 1109 36.00 20.18 -45.97
N GLY A 1110 36.09 20.82 -44.80
CA GLY A 1110 35.20 21.91 -44.38
C GLY A 1110 33.75 21.48 -44.11
N LYS A 1111 33.43 20.18 -44.26
CA LYS A 1111 32.10 19.62 -44.01
C LYS A 1111 32.11 18.91 -42.67
N ARG A 1112 31.22 19.33 -41.76
CA ARG A 1112 30.94 18.57 -40.54
C ARG A 1112 30.03 17.39 -40.86
N TYR A 1113 30.28 16.25 -40.23
CA TYR A 1113 29.38 15.11 -40.27
C TYR A 1113 28.16 15.35 -39.39
N THR A 1114 26.98 14.91 -39.84
CA THR A 1114 25.79 14.90 -38.99
C THR A 1114 25.87 13.80 -37.94
N GLU A 1115 25.15 13.94 -36.84
CA GLU A 1115 25.14 12.98 -35.74
C GLU A 1115 24.70 11.57 -36.22
N GLU A 1116 23.74 11.49 -37.16
CA GLU A 1116 23.41 10.23 -37.84
C GLU A 1116 24.58 9.63 -38.65
N GLN A 1117 25.38 10.44 -39.33
CA GLN A 1117 26.53 9.94 -40.11
C GLN A 1117 27.61 9.39 -39.18
N LEU A 1118 27.88 10.09 -38.07
CA LEU A 1118 28.78 9.63 -37.02
C LEU A 1118 28.28 8.33 -36.36
N LEU A 1119 26.97 8.20 -36.10
CA LEU A 1119 26.35 6.98 -35.59
C LEU A 1119 26.46 5.81 -36.59
N ARG A 1120 26.20 6.05 -37.88
CA ARG A 1120 26.36 5.04 -38.95
C ARG A 1120 27.83 4.59 -39.08
N MET A 1121 28.79 5.50 -38.91
CA MET A 1121 30.24 5.20 -38.90
C MET A 1121 30.72 4.51 -37.62
N ASN A 1122 30.01 4.66 -36.50
CA ASN A 1122 30.30 3.99 -35.22
C ASN A 1122 29.73 2.57 -35.11
N SER A 1123 28.93 2.10 -36.09
CA SER A 1123 28.40 0.74 -36.09
C SER A 1123 29.52 -0.32 -36.10
N PRO A 1124 29.59 -1.22 -35.09
CA PRO A 1124 30.54 -2.32 -35.11
C PRO A 1124 30.07 -3.39 -36.10
N THR A 1125 30.60 -3.36 -37.32
CA THR A 1125 30.28 -4.32 -38.39
C THR A 1125 30.74 -5.75 -38.08
N LYS A 1126 29.92 -6.47 -37.31
CA LYS A 1126 29.81 -7.93 -37.33
C LYS A 1126 28.47 -8.34 -37.91
N CYS A 1127 28.36 -8.29 -39.24
CA CYS A 1127 27.34 -9.06 -39.95
C CYS A 1127 27.80 -10.53 -40.00
N CYS A 1128 27.20 -11.39 -39.18
CA CYS A 1128 27.34 -12.84 -39.25
C CYS A 1128 25.98 -13.52 -38.98
N ILE A 1129 25.10 -13.43 -39.97
CA ILE A 1129 24.04 -14.40 -40.34
C ILE A 1129 23.69 -15.45 -39.26
N MET A 1130 22.68 -15.16 -38.45
CA MET A 1130 21.37 -15.82 -38.50
C MET A 1130 20.32 -14.96 -37.79
#